data_AF-A0A7J4KCN6-F1
#
_entry.id   AF-A0A7J4KCN6-F1
#
_cell.length_a   1.000
_cell.length_b   1.000
_cell.length_c   1.000
_cell.angle_alpha   90.00
_cell.angle_beta   90.00
_cell.angle_gamma   90.00
#
_symmetry.space_group_name_H-M   'P 1'
#
loop_
_entity.id
_entity.type
_entity.pdbx_description
1 polymer ?
#
loop_
_entity_poly.entity_id
_entity_poly.type
_entity_poly.pdbx_seq_one_letter_code
_entity_poly.pdbx_strand_id
1 'polypeptide(L)'
;VFHPLVLYYRTTDEWRESSDGIGSSELGWSLVLPEMYGMAGMIPVASAMQEGPKGPDHAWHQPIAERVATLSRRVLAWVRLRKIPNHEKRVAFILNSSPCASVEANVGAAAHLDALESVVRILRNLRDQGYRVDVPESGDALAREILEKRAVNEFRWTTVEDIVRRGGALGLVDSPTYEGWFDELDPGLRAQMIRSWGAPPGAELDGVPPAMVHNGSIVVSGLPFGNVVVCTQPKRGCAGSRCDGQVCRILHDPALPPPHHYLAAYRYLERVFRADVIIHVGTHGTLEFLPGKSAALSGSCLPDAVIGSLPFLYIYNSDNPSEGTIAKRRGSAVIVDHMQTVMAPTGTYGVLQELEDRVSEYRKYRDSDQAKAHALEHQITDLVRSANLGNDLALSGPDAGFDEVLYGIHRVLSGITATRIPEGMHIFGSVPEGERRARFIATTLNYDGSVHTLLSGLMGLDSRISESETALIRVLDRYAEDLVGRILSGTDSGDAAGQVLGDRLVARDPEGLASFAGRVRDLAVRMASSDEIGSLANGMAGGYIPPGPSGLISRGKTEILPTGRNFYSLDPRAVPTPAAWTVGSRLADLTIGKYWDEHREYPENVAMLWMASDIMWADGEQFAQILALIGVEPVWEHGRLKSFRVIPPGELGRPRIDVTVRVSGILRDCFSPCIELLDDAIAAVAALDEPETVNYLRKHSGPGEETPRIFGAPKGTYGMGVNLAVYASAWEEVQDLADVFIYWNGFAYGRGRFGVEARAAFVSRLQSVDLTFNKTATDEYDLLGCCCYFGSHGGLTAAARSVSGRKVEAYYGDTRNVNQAEVRTLAEEIRRVVRTKLLNPQWIEGLKAHGYTGASEIARRAGRVYGWDATTGEVDDWIFDGIARTFFLDDENREFFREHNIWAMEEMGRRLLEAHERGLWVADEEALSGLREAYLAIEGDLEAELGEVTGRLQGGGIDVITSGEIAGWRETMEQAGVHTRNRKPAG
;
A
#
# COMPACT_ATOMS: atom_id res chain seq x y z
N VAL A 1 20.43 15.28 -13.84
CA VAL A 1 21.79 14.96 -13.34
C VAL A 1 21.88 13.46 -13.17
N PHE A 2 22.97 12.82 -13.56
CA PHE A 2 23.10 11.36 -13.52
C PHE A 2 24.22 10.92 -12.56
N HIS A 3 23.95 9.87 -11.78
CA HIS A 3 24.92 9.23 -10.91
C HIS A 3 25.30 7.84 -11.45
N PRO A 4 26.37 7.73 -12.29
CA PRO A 4 26.90 6.42 -12.65
C PRO A 4 27.40 5.70 -11.40
N LEU A 5 26.95 4.46 -11.20
CA LEU A 5 27.31 3.68 -10.03
C LEU A 5 28.61 2.90 -10.27
N VAL A 6 29.48 2.89 -9.28
CA VAL A 6 30.69 2.05 -9.23
C VAL A 6 30.50 1.06 -8.09
N LEU A 7 30.69 -0.23 -8.36
CA LEU A 7 30.63 -1.28 -7.36
C LEU A 7 32.03 -1.43 -6.75
N TYR A 8 32.22 -1.03 -5.49
CA TYR A 8 33.57 -0.90 -4.91
C TYR A 8 34.10 -2.20 -4.33
N TYR A 9 33.20 -3.10 -3.91
CA TYR A 9 33.56 -4.35 -3.24
C TYR A 9 33.16 -5.59 -4.01
N ARG A 10 32.64 -5.44 -5.24
CA ARG A 10 32.22 -6.56 -6.08
C ARG A 10 32.85 -6.49 -7.45
N THR A 11 33.37 -7.62 -7.88
CA THR A 11 33.75 -7.86 -9.27
C THR A 11 32.52 -7.94 -10.16
N THR A 12 32.74 -7.88 -11.48
CA THR A 12 31.66 -8.03 -12.46
C THR A 12 30.95 -9.38 -12.33
N ASP A 13 31.68 -10.45 -12.06
CA ASP A 13 31.11 -11.80 -12.02
C ASP A 13 30.32 -12.02 -10.71
N GLU A 14 30.86 -11.60 -9.57
CA GLU A 14 30.11 -11.58 -8.30
C GLU A 14 28.83 -10.74 -8.43
N TRP A 15 28.91 -9.57 -9.07
CA TRP A 15 27.73 -8.74 -9.32
C TRP A 15 26.71 -9.45 -10.21
N ARG A 16 27.13 -10.09 -11.30
CA ARG A 16 26.23 -10.83 -12.21
C ARG A 16 25.50 -11.96 -11.50
N GLU A 17 26.19 -12.70 -10.64
CA GLU A 17 25.65 -13.82 -9.88
C GLU A 17 24.78 -13.38 -8.69
N SER A 18 25.03 -12.18 -8.16
CA SER A 18 24.29 -11.66 -6.99
C SER A 18 22.83 -11.29 -7.29
N SER A 19 21.95 -11.40 -6.31
CA SER A 19 20.53 -11.02 -6.43
C SER A 19 20.18 -9.70 -5.74
N ASP A 20 20.98 -9.25 -4.79
CA ASP A 20 20.89 -7.92 -4.16
C ASP A 20 21.50 -6.82 -5.05
N GLY A 21 22.47 -7.18 -5.90
CA GLY A 21 23.17 -6.29 -6.83
C GLY A 21 24.25 -5.44 -6.16
N ILE A 22 23.99 -4.83 -5.02
CA ILE A 22 24.95 -4.02 -4.27
C ILE A 22 25.00 -4.43 -2.80
N GLY A 23 26.18 -4.34 -2.16
CA GLY A 23 26.33 -4.68 -0.76
C GLY A 23 25.60 -3.72 0.19
N SER A 24 25.12 -4.23 1.32
CA SER A 24 24.38 -3.46 2.34
C SER A 24 25.18 -2.27 2.90
N SER A 25 26.50 -2.40 3.00
CA SER A 25 27.41 -1.34 3.45
C SER A 25 27.55 -0.17 2.46
N GLU A 26 27.25 -0.38 1.17
CA GLU A 26 27.38 0.61 0.11
C GLU A 26 26.09 1.41 -0.13
N LEU A 27 24.93 0.87 0.25
CA LEU A 27 23.61 1.47 -0.02
C LEU A 27 23.52 2.96 0.34
N GLY A 28 23.99 3.32 1.54
CA GLY A 28 23.86 4.69 2.06
C GLY A 28 24.56 5.75 1.23
N TRP A 29 25.79 5.49 0.77
CA TRP A 29 26.58 6.51 0.05
C TRP A 29 26.50 6.34 -1.48
N SER A 30 26.22 5.14 -2.00
CA SER A 30 26.09 4.87 -3.44
C SER A 30 24.70 5.12 -4.01
N LEU A 31 23.65 5.03 -3.19
CA LEU A 31 22.25 5.22 -3.65
C LEU A 31 21.57 6.36 -2.89
N VAL A 32 21.47 6.25 -1.56
CA VAL A 32 20.68 7.21 -0.76
C VAL A 32 21.25 8.63 -0.87
N LEU A 33 22.55 8.82 -0.72
CA LEU A 33 23.15 10.15 -0.82
C LEU A 33 22.95 10.79 -2.22
N PRO A 34 23.18 10.11 -3.35
CA PRO A 34 22.81 10.63 -4.67
C PRO A 34 21.30 10.91 -4.84
N GLU A 35 20.40 10.12 -4.24
CA GLU A 35 18.96 10.41 -4.22
C GLU A 35 18.68 11.77 -3.58
N MET A 36 19.36 12.10 -2.47
CA MET A 36 19.24 13.41 -1.78
C MET A 36 19.67 14.59 -2.65
N TYR A 37 20.53 14.35 -3.65
CA TYR A 37 20.91 15.35 -4.67
C TYR A 37 20.06 15.27 -5.94
N GLY A 38 18.95 14.53 -5.94
CA GLY A 38 18.04 14.41 -7.09
C GLY A 38 18.68 13.75 -8.30
N MET A 39 19.73 12.94 -8.10
CA MET A 39 20.43 12.26 -9.20
C MET A 39 19.65 11.02 -9.64
N ALA A 40 19.69 10.74 -10.95
CA ALA A 40 19.06 9.57 -11.57
C ALA A 40 20.08 8.64 -12.23
N GLY A 41 19.63 7.50 -12.74
CA GLY A 41 20.44 6.58 -13.55
C GLY A 41 21.57 5.90 -12.79
N MET A 42 21.25 5.37 -11.60
CA MET A 42 22.14 4.57 -10.73
C MET A 42 22.45 3.18 -11.32
N ILE A 43 23.04 3.18 -12.51
CA ILE A 43 23.41 2.00 -13.28
C ILE A 43 24.89 1.67 -12.99
N PRO A 44 25.23 0.41 -12.69
CA PRO A 44 26.61 0.02 -12.40
C PRO A 44 27.47 0.07 -13.66
N VAL A 45 28.28 1.13 -13.82
CA VAL A 45 29.15 1.32 -15.00
C VAL A 45 30.56 0.80 -14.79
N ALA A 46 30.95 0.51 -13.55
CA ALA A 46 32.24 -0.08 -13.22
C ALA A 46 32.14 -0.98 -11.99
N SER A 47 33.07 -1.93 -11.87
CA SER A 47 33.17 -2.91 -10.79
C SER A 47 34.59 -3.03 -10.30
N ALA A 48 34.75 -3.56 -9.08
CA ALA A 48 36.05 -3.81 -8.48
C ALA A 48 36.86 -4.84 -9.30
N MET A 49 38.18 -4.69 -9.27
CA MET A 49 39.13 -5.69 -9.79
C MET A 49 39.76 -6.45 -8.63
N GLN A 50 39.84 -7.78 -8.73
CA GLN A 50 40.56 -8.60 -7.74
C GLN A 50 42.06 -8.26 -7.71
N GLU A 51 42.66 -8.04 -8.87
CA GLU A 51 44.04 -7.59 -9.00
C GLU A 51 44.10 -6.52 -10.10
N GLY A 52 44.72 -5.39 -9.78
CA GLY A 52 44.86 -4.28 -10.72
C GLY A 52 46.29 -4.11 -11.24
N PRO A 53 46.52 -3.19 -12.20
CA PRO A 53 47.80 -3.02 -12.89
C PRO A 53 49.02 -2.70 -12.00
N LYS A 54 48.80 -2.27 -10.75
CA LYS A 54 49.86 -1.97 -9.77
C LYS A 54 49.86 -2.95 -8.58
N GLY A 55 49.25 -4.12 -8.74
CA GLY A 55 49.11 -5.11 -7.67
C GLY A 55 47.92 -4.83 -6.73
N PRO A 56 47.75 -5.67 -5.69
CA PRO A 56 46.56 -5.69 -4.82
C PRO A 56 46.50 -4.55 -3.79
N ASP A 57 47.60 -3.81 -3.57
CA ASP A 57 47.67 -2.74 -2.56
C ASP A 57 46.85 -1.48 -2.91
N HIS A 58 46.21 -1.45 -4.08
CA HIS A 58 45.40 -0.34 -4.56
C HIS A 58 44.02 -0.85 -4.99
N ALA A 59 42.95 -0.11 -4.67
CA ALA A 59 41.63 -0.41 -5.19
C ALA A 59 41.53 0.01 -6.67
N TRP A 60 41.24 -0.96 -7.54
CA TRP A 60 41.05 -0.74 -8.97
C TRP A 60 39.64 -1.08 -9.40
N HIS A 61 39.15 -0.36 -10.40
CA HIS A 61 37.84 -0.60 -10.99
C HIS A 61 37.95 -0.71 -12.50
N GLN A 62 37.17 -1.61 -13.09
CA GLN A 62 37.09 -1.81 -14.53
C GLN A 62 35.70 -1.44 -15.05
N PRO A 63 35.59 -0.87 -16.26
CA PRO A 63 34.30 -0.51 -16.84
C PRO A 63 33.49 -1.75 -17.23
N ILE A 64 32.18 -1.70 -16.99
CA ILE A 64 31.20 -2.66 -17.48
C ILE A 64 30.65 -2.11 -18.79
N ALA A 65 31.30 -2.46 -19.92
CA ALA A 65 31.10 -1.82 -21.22
C ALA A 65 29.61 -1.73 -21.66
N GLU A 66 28.85 -2.80 -21.49
CA GLU A 66 27.44 -2.85 -21.85
C GLU A 66 26.60 -1.86 -20.99
N ARG A 67 26.88 -1.77 -19.69
CA ARG A 67 26.21 -0.83 -18.78
C ARG A 67 26.58 0.62 -19.06
N VAL A 68 27.84 0.90 -19.43
CA VAL A 68 28.28 2.21 -19.92
C VAL A 68 27.47 2.63 -21.15
N ALA A 69 27.28 1.72 -22.11
CA ALA A 69 26.47 1.98 -23.31
C ALA A 69 24.99 2.24 -22.96
N THR A 70 24.42 1.47 -22.04
CA THR A 70 23.02 1.65 -21.58
C THR A 70 22.82 3.00 -20.90
N LEU A 71 23.68 3.39 -19.97
CA LEU A 71 23.62 4.72 -19.35
C LEU A 71 23.78 5.84 -20.39
N SER A 72 24.71 5.68 -21.33
CA SER A 72 24.94 6.65 -22.39
C SER A 72 23.70 6.86 -23.27
N ARG A 73 23.00 5.78 -23.66
CA ARG A 73 21.73 5.87 -24.40
C ARG A 73 20.66 6.63 -23.62
N ARG A 74 20.47 6.33 -22.33
CA ARG A 74 19.51 7.05 -21.48
C ARG A 74 19.85 8.53 -21.37
N VAL A 75 21.11 8.87 -21.11
CA VAL A 75 21.54 10.28 -21.05
C VAL A 75 21.29 10.99 -22.39
N LEU A 76 21.60 10.35 -23.52
CA LEU A 76 21.33 10.90 -24.85
C LEU A 76 19.83 11.11 -25.09
N ALA A 77 18.96 10.23 -24.61
CA ALA A 77 17.51 10.39 -24.72
C ALA A 77 17.00 11.61 -23.93
N TRP A 78 17.50 11.84 -22.71
CA TRP A 78 17.22 13.05 -21.93
C TRP A 78 17.74 14.33 -22.61
N VAL A 79 18.93 14.27 -23.20
CA VAL A 79 19.50 15.39 -23.97
C VAL A 79 18.67 15.67 -25.23
N ARG A 80 18.18 14.62 -25.90
CA ARG A 80 17.28 14.74 -27.05
C ARG A 80 15.95 15.37 -26.66
N LEU A 81 15.32 14.91 -25.57
CA LEU A 81 14.06 15.45 -25.04
C LEU A 81 14.14 16.97 -24.84
N ARG A 82 15.27 17.47 -24.32
CA ARG A 82 15.51 18.91 -24.13
C ARG A 82 15.60 19.72 -25.43
N LYS A 83 15.94 19.09 -26.55
CA LYS A 83 16.17 19.77 -27.84
C LYS A 83 14.93 19.78 -28.75
N ILE A 84 13.97 18.87 -28.53
CA ILE A 84 12.78 18.76 -29.37
C ILE A 84 11.82 19.92 -29.05
N PRO A 85 11.28 20.63 -30.04
CA PRO A 85 10.22 21.62 -29.82
C PRO A 85 8.95 20.99 -29.25
N ASN A 86 8.24 21.66 -28.35
CA ASN A 86 7.05 21.10 -27.68
C ASN A 86 5.98 20.55 -28.65
N HIS A 87 5.74 21.22 -29.78
CA HIS A 87 4.74 20.77 -30.76
C HIS A 87 5.12 19.48 -31.50
N GLU A 88 6.39 19.06 -31.45
CA GLU A 88 6.88 17.80 -32.03
C GLU A 88 7.03 16.68 -31.00
N LYS A 89 7.09 17.00 -29.70
CA LYS A 89 7.30 16.02 -28.64
C LYS A 89 6.16 15.01 -28.58
N ARG A 90 6.52 13.74 -28.37
CA ARG A 90 5.60 12.62 -28.20
C ARG A 90 5.64 12.10 -26.77
N VAL A 91 4.47 11.98 -26.15
CA VAL A 91 4.33 11.67 -24.72
C VAL A 91 3.47 10.42 -24.54
N ALA A 92 3.93 9.47 -23.74
CA ALA A 92 3.14 8.29 -23.37
C ALA A 92 2.78 8.35 -21.88
N PHE A 93 1.48 8.39 -21.56
CA PHE A 93 0.95 8.22 -20.21
C PHE A 93 0.56 6.75 -19.98
N ILE A 94 1.08 6.16 -18.91
CA ILE A 94 0.75 4.80 -18.47
C ILE A 94 -0.07 4.89 -17.20
N LEU A 95 -1.34 4.51 -17.31
CA LEU A 95 -2.26 4.34 -16.20
C LEU A 95 -2.01 2.99 -15.54
N ASN A 96 -1.90 2.96 -14.22
CA ASN A 96 -1.70 1.70 -13.50
C ASN A 96 -2.93 0.78 -13.64
N SER A 97 -2.68 -0.52 -13.48
CA SER A 97 -3.72 -1.55 -13.43
C SER A 97 -3.33 -2.60 -12.40
N SER A 98 -4.26 -2.95 -11.51
CA SER A 98 -4.00 -3.91 -10.44
C SER A 98 -3.96 -5.34 -11.00
N PRO A 99 -2.94 -6.16 -10.67
CA PRO A 99 -2.90 -7.56 -11.07
C PRO A 99 -4.10 -8.34 -10.53
N CYS A 100 -4.67 -9.22 -11.35
CA CYS A 100 -5.79 -10.10 -11.02
C CYS A 100 -7.07 -9.39 -10.53
N ALA A 101 -7.20 -8.08 -10.71
CA ALA A 101 -8.42 -7.32 -10.42
C ALA A 101 -9.10 -6.87 -11.73
N SER A 102 -10.42 -6.64 -11.68
CA SER A 102 -11.19 -6.12 -12.83
C SER A 102 -10.53 -4.86 -13.40
N VAL A 103 -10.02 -4.97 -14.64
CA VAL A 103 -9.27 -3.88 -15.27
C VAL A 103 -10.24 -2.76 -15.66
N GLU A 104 -11.43 -3.12 -16.15
CA GLU A 104 -12.53 -2.22 -16.49
C GLU A 104 -13.02 -1.43 -15.26
N ALA A 105 -12.98 -2.04 -14.08
CA ALA A 105 -13.37 -1.39 -12.83
C ALA A 105 -12.30 -0.47 -12.23
N ASN A 106 -11.03 -0.56 -12.68
CA ASN A 106 -9.87 0.01 -11.97
C ASN A 106 -8.87 0.73 -12.90
N VAL A 107 -9.33 1.29 -14.02
CA VAL A 107 -8.47 2.06 -14.94
C VAL A 107 -7.85 3.25 -14.19
N GLY A 108 -6.51 3.33 -14.17
CA GLY A 108 -5.82 4.44 -13.51
C GLY A 108 -5.81 4.34 -11.98
N ALA A 109 -5.94 3.13 -11.42
CA ALA A 109 -5.86 2.92 -9.98
C ALA A 109 -4.60 3.57 -9.37
N ALA A 110 -4.81 4.54 -8.47
CA ALA A 110 -3.75 5.26 -7.79
C ALA A 110 -4.13 5.54 -6.33
N ALA A 111 -3.21 5.31 -5.40
CA ALA A 111 -3.45 5.60 -4.00
C ALA A 111 -3.66 7.12 -3.78
N HIS A 112 -4.84 7.51 -3.28
CA HIS A 112 -5.22 8.89 -2.94
C HIS A 112 -5.13 9.92 -4.06
N LEU A 113 -5.02 9.49 -5.32
CA LEU A 113 -4.92 10.36 -6.49
C LEU A 113 -6.05 10.08 -7.48
N ASP A 114 -6.75 11.12 -7.91
CA ASP A 114 -7.61 11.06 -9.08
C ASP A 114 -6.75 11.12 -10.34
N ALA A 115 -6.26 9.96 -10.77
CA ALA A 115 -5.30 9.84 -11.86
C ALA A 115 -5.85 10.34 -13.20
N LEU A 116 -7.14 10.11 -13.47
CA LEU A 116 -7.77 10.46 -14.74
C LEU A 116 -7.95 11.97 -14.86
N GLU A 117 -8.53 12.64 -13.85
CA GLU A 117 -8.63 14.11 -13.87
C GLU A 117 -7.24 14.76 -13.83
N SER A 118 -6.28 14.15 -13.12
CA SER A 118 -4.88 14.60 -13.11
C SER A 118 -4.27 14.57 -14.52
N VAL A 119 -4.44 13.48 -15.28
CA VAL A 119 -3.99 13.40 -16.68
C VAL A 119 -4.64 14.50 -17.50
N VAL A 120 -5.96 14.67 -17.43
CA VAL A 120 -6.66 15.69 -18.22
C VAL A 120 -6.13 17.10 -17.91
N ARG A 121 -5.87 17.44 -16.65
CA ARG A 121 -5.25 18.73 -16.28
C ARG A 121 -3.84 18.89 -16.83
N ILE A 122 -3.04 17.83 -16.81
CA ILE A 122 -1.72 17.84 -17.44
C ILE A 122 -1.86 18.08 -18.94
N LEU A 123 -2.78 17.40 -19.63
CA LEU A 123 -3.02 17.60 -21.07
C LEU A 123 -3.45 19.04 -21.39
N ARG A 124 -4.32 19.66 -20.56
CA ARG A 124 -4.68 21.09 -20.69
C ARG A 124 -3.43 21.97 -20.61
N ASN A 125 -2.59 21.74 -19.61
CA ASN A 125 -1.35 22.50 -19.43
C ASN A 125 -0.35 22.29 -20.58
N LEU A 126 -0.21 21.06 -21.09
CA LEU A 126 0.64 20.77 -22.25
C LEU A 126 0.15 21.49 -23.51
N ARG A 127 -1.15 21.53 -23.76
CA ARG A 127 -1.73 22.29 -24.87
C ARG A 127 -1.35 23.77 -24.77
N ASP A 128 -1.46 24.36 -23.58
CA ASP A 128 -1.15 25.77 -23.34
C ASP A 128 0.36 26.05 -23.51
N GLN A 129 1.22 25.04 -23.31
CA GLN A 129 2.66 25.09 -23.62
C GLN A 129 3.01 24.79 -25.08
N GLY A 130 2.01 24.63 -25.96
CA GLY A 130 2.19 24.41 -27.39
C GLY A 130 2.47 22.97 -27.81
N TYR A 131 2.19 21.98 -26.95
CA TYR A 131 2.19 20.58 -27.38
C TYR A 131 0.98 20.33 -28.29
N ARG A 132 1.13 19.44 -29.27
CA ARG A 132 0.02 18.97 -30.10
C ARG A 132 -0.76 17.91 -29.32
N VAL A 133 -1.84 18.29 -28.67
CA VAL A 133 -2.63 17.40 -27.83
C VAL A 133 -4.11 17.76 -27.90
N ASP A 134 -4.95 16.73 -27.99
CA ASP A 134 -6.40 16.84 -27.86
C ASP A 134 -6.77 16.56 -26.40
N VAL A 135 -7.62 17.37 -25.80
CA VAL A 135 -7.86 17.31 -24.35
C VAL A 135 -9.31 16.88 -24.08
N PRO A 136 -9.52 15.75 -23.37
CA PRO A 136 -10.85 15.35 -22.90
C PRO A 136 -11.49 16.41 -22.01
N GLU A 137 -12.81 16.38 -21.90
CA GLU A 137 -13.56 17.35 -21.09
C GLU A 137 -13.25 17.22 -19.59
N SER A 138 -13.12 16.00 -19.08
CA SER A 138 -12.88 15.66 -17.68
C SER A 138 -12.24 14.28 -17.54
N GLY A 139 -11.78 13.94 -16.33
CA GLY A 139 -11.34 12.58 -15.98
C GLY A 139 -12.38 11.51 -16.31
N ASP A 140 -13.65 11.76 -16.02
CA ASP A 140 -14.76 10.85 -16.35
C ASP A 140 -14.97 10.70 -17.86
N ALA A 141 -14.83 11.79 -18.63
CA ALA A 141 -14.91 11.70 -20.09
C ALA A 141 -13.75 10.85 -20.65
N LEU A 142 -12.55 10.97 -20.06
CA LEU A 142 -11.41 10.11 -20.41
C LEU A 142 -11.67 8.64 -20.03
N ALA A 143 -12.23 8.37 -18.85
CA ALA A 143 -12.61 7.02 -18.41
C ALA A 143 -13.60 6.39 -19.39
N ARG A 144 -14.65 7.14 -19.72
CA ARG A 144 -15.70 6.72 -20.65
C ARG A 144 -15.13 6.41 -22.03
N GLU A 145 -14.27 7.28 -22.57
CA GLU A 145 -13.66 7.03 -23.89
C GLU A 145 -12.78 5.77 -23.89
N ILE A 146 -12.01 5.54 -22.82
CA ILE A 146 -11.20 4.32 -22.65
C ILE A 146 -12.11 3.09 -22.63
N LEU A 147 -13.20 3.10 -21.87
CA LEU A 147 -14.09 1.97 -21.72
C LEU A 147 -14.91 1.72 -22.99
N GLU A 148 -15.49 2.74 -23.61
CA GLU A 148 -16.29 2.62 -24.84
C GLU A 148 -15.48 2.00 -25.99
N LYS A 149 -14.22 2.41 -26.13
CA LYS A 149 -13.28 1.86 -27.14
C LYS A 149 -12.60 0.57 -26.69
N ARG A 150 -12.83 0.13 -25.44
CA ARG A 150 -12.13 -0.98 -24.79
C ARG A 150 -10.62 -0.84 -24.86
N ALA A 151 -10.10 0.38 -24.68
CA ALA A 151 -8.67 0.68 -24.68
C ALA A 151 -7.95 0.23 -23.39
N VAL A 152 -8.28 -0.97 -22.93
CA VAL A 152 -7.75 -1.65 -21.75
C VAL A 152 -7.03 -2.94 -22.16
N ASN A 153 -6.48 -3.68 -21.21
CA ASN A 153 -6.03 -5.05 -21.48
C ASN A 153 -7.24 -5.99 -21.43
N GLU A 154 -7.18 -7.12 -22.12
CA GLU A 154 -8.28 -8.09 -22.12
C GLU A 154 -8.64 -8.51 -20.69
N PHE A 155 -9.89 -8.63 -20.32
CA PHE A 155 -10.31 -9.07 -18.97
C PHE A 155 -11.74 -9.65 -19.05
N ARG A 156 -12.32 -10.06 -17.92
CA ARG A 156 -13.59 -10.84 -17.83
C ARG A 156 -14.67 -10.44 -18.82
N TRP A 157 -14.80 -9.14 -19.07
CA TRP A 157 -15.81 -8.54 -19.92
C TRP A 157 -15.25 -7.94 -21.23
N THR A 158 -13.93 -7.97 -21.41
CA THR A 158 -13.23 -7.40 -22.58
C THR A 158 -12.37 -8.44 -23.29
N THR A 159 -12.74 -8.83 -24.52
CA THR A 159 -11.92 -9.73 -25.35
C THR A 159 -10.94 -8.96 -26.24
N VAL A 160 -9.86 -9.61 -26.69
CA VAL A 160 -8.88 -9.00 -27.60
C VAL A 160 -9.53 -8.57 -28.91
N GLU A 161 -10.47 -9.36 -29.43
CA GLU A 161 -11.24 -9.03 -30.63
C GLU A 161 -12.07 -7.76 -30.45
N ASP A 162 -12.68 -7.57 -29.28
CA ASP A 162 -13.50 -6.38 -29.01
C ASP A 162 -12.64 -5.11 -28.91
N ILE A 163 -11.46 -5.21 -28.29
CA ILE A 163 -10.46 -4.12 -28.25
C ILE A 163 -10.13 -3.63 -29.67
N VAL A 164 -9.83 -4.55 -30.58
CA VAL A 164 -9.48 -4.21 -31.97
C VAL A 164 -10.70 -3.65 -32.71
N ARG A 165 -11.86 -4.29 -32.58
CA ARG A 165 -13.11 -3.91 -33.25
C ARG A 165 -13.59 -2.52 -32.86
N ARG A 166 -13.50 -2.16 -31.57
CA ARG A 166 -13.95 -0.87 -31.01
C ARG A 166 -12.89 0.23 -31.09
N GLY A 167 -11.71 -0.07 -31.64
CA GLY A 167 -10.66 0.93 -31.86
C GLY A 167 -9.83 1.27 -30.63
N GLY A 168 -9.78 0.39 -29.63
CA GLY A 168 -8.93 0.51 -28.45
C GLY A 168 -7.48 0.07 -28.67
N ALA A 169 -7.13 -0.38 -29.88
CA ALA A 169 -5.77 -0.75 -30.27
C ALA A 169 -4.99 0.45 -30.84
N LEU A 170 -3.91 0.86 -30.17
CA LEU A 170 -2.93 1.82 -30.69
C LEU A 170 -2.14 1.25 -31.87
N GLY A 171 -1.87 -0.05 -31.83
CA GLY A 171 -1.11 -0.71 -32.88
C GLY A 171 -1.17 -2.22 -32.80
N LEU A 172 -0.83 -2.83 -33.93
CA LEU A 172 -0.67 -4.27 -34.10
C LEU A 172 0.79 -4.53 -34.44
N VAL A 173 1.51 -5.24 -33.56
CA VAL A 173 2.91 -5.60 -33.76
C VAL A 173 2.95 -7.00 -34.36
N ASP A 174 3.37 -7.12 -35.62
CA ASP A 174 3.52 -8.41 -36.28
C ASP A 174 4.65 -9.25 -35.64
N SER A 175 4.57 -10.58 -35.78
CA SER A 175 5.55 -11.50 -35.18
C SER A 175 6.98 -11.21 -35.60
N PRO A 176 7.34 -11.00 -36.89
CA PRO A 176 8.72 -10.73 -37.27
C PRO A 176 9.29 -9.46 -36.62
N THR A 177 8.49 -8.41 -36.49
CA THR A 177 8.89 -7.18 -35.81
C THR A 177 9.15 -7.45 -34.33
N TYR A 178 8.25 -8.16 -33.66
CA TYR A 178 8.41 -8.49 -32.24
C TYR A 178 9.58 -9.45 -31.98
N GLU A 179 9.77 -10.46 -32.82
CA GLU A 179 10.91 -11.39 -32.75
C GLU A 179 12.23 -10.63 -32.79
N GLY A 180 12.37 -9.66 -33.69
CA GLY A 180 13.55 -8.80 -33.74
C GLY A 180 13.81 -8.02 -32.44
N TRP A 181 12.76 -7.53 -31.77
CA TRP A 181 12.91 -6.86 -30.47
C TRP A 181 13.19 -7.83 -29.33
N PHE A 182 12.59 -9.01 -29.39
CA PHE A 182 12.78 -10.08 -28.41
C PHE A 182 14.22 -10.60 -28.45
N ASP A 183 14.82 -10.70 -29.63
CA ASP A 183 16.18 -11.20 -29.85
C ASP A 183 17.29 -10.33 -29.26
N GLU A 184 16.97 -9.08 -28.92
CA GLU A 184 17.90 -8.17 -28.24
C GLU A 184 18.01 -8.44 -26.73
N LEU A 185 17.06 -9.19 -26.16
CA LEU A 185 17.09 -9.54 -24.75
C LEU A 185 18.22 -10.52 -24.43
N ASP A 186 18.66 -10.48 -23.17
CA ASP A 186 19.57 -11.47 -22.62
C ASP A 186 19.06 -12.90 -22.92
N PRO A 187 19.92 -13.83 -23.38
CA PRO A 187 19.51 -15.19 -23.70
C PRO A 187 18.79 -15.91 -22.55
N GLY A 188 19.18 -15.65 -21.30
CA GLY A 188 18.53 -16.21 -20.12
C GLY A 188 17.10 -15.70 -19.95
N LEU A 189 16.88 -14.39 -20.17
CA LEU A 189 15.54 -13.79 -20.15
C LEU A 189 14.66 -14.34 -21.28
N ARG A 190 15.19 -14.47 -22.50
CA ARG A 190 14.44 -15.07 -23.62
C ARG A 190 14.03 -16.49 -23.29
N ALA A 191 14.96 -17.30 -22.80
CA ALA A 191 14.68 -18.67 -22.43
C ALA A 191 13.62 -18.75 -21.31
N GLN A 192 13.66 -17.85 -20.33
CA GLN A 192 12.65 -17.77 -19.27
C GLN A 192 11.28 -17.39 -19.82
N MET A 193 11.18 -16.35 -20.66
CA MET A 193 9.93 -15.95 -21.29
C MET A 193 9.34 -17.05 -22.17
N ILE A 194 10.17 -17.75 -22.96
CA ILE A 194 9.72 -18.87 -23.80
C ILE A 194 9.16 -20.02 -22.96
N ARG A 195 9.84 -20.38 -21.87
CA ARG A 195 9.33 -21.42 -20.95
C ARG A 195 7.99 -21.04 -20.33
N SER A 196 7.80 -19.75 -20.01
CA SER A 196 6.60 -19.28 -19.32
C SER A 196 5.43 -19.00 -20.24
N TRP A 197 5.67 -18.54 -21.49
CA TRP A 197 4.66 -17.96 -22.38
C TRP A 197 4.71 -18.45 -23.84
N GLY A 198 5.62 -19.37 -24.16
CA GLY A 198 5.77 -19.94 -25.50
C GLY A 198 6.73 -19.14 -26.39
N ALA A 199 6.94 -19.60 -27.63
CA ALA A 199 7.75 -18.84 -28.58
C ALA A 199 7.02 -17.52 -28.96
N PRO A 200 7.74 -16.42 -29.21
CA PRO A 200 7.16 -15.17 -29.74
C PRO A 200 6.17 -15.42 -30.89
N PRO A 201 5.03 -14.71 -30.97
CA PRO A 201 4.51 -13.67 -30.07
C PRO A 201 3.88 -14.20 -28.77
N GLY A 202 4.00 -15.49 -28.51
CA GLY A 202 3.34 -16.26 -27.45
C GLY A 202 2.65 -17.48 -28.05
N ALA A 203 2.41 -18.50 -27.24
CA ALA A 203 1.66 -19.69 -27.64
C ALA A 203 0.67 -20.09 -26.54
N GLU A 204 -0.36 -20.86 -26.90
CA GLU A 204 -1.21 -21.50 -25.90
C GLU A 204 -0.38 -22.55 -25.15
N LEU A 205 -0.29 -22.43 -23.83
CA LEU A 205 0.41 -23.35 -22.94
C LEU A 205 -0.50 -23.71 -21.77
N ASP A 206 -0.67 -25.01 -21.52
CA ASP A 206 -1.47 -25.54 -20.41
C ASP A 206 -2.86 -24.89 -20.29
N GLY A 207 -3.54 -24.66 -21.42
CA GLY A 207 -4.86 -24.02 -21.49
C GLY A 207 -4.88 -22.49 -21.26
N VAL A 208 -3.71 -21.86 -21.15
CA VAL A 208 -3.53 -20.40 -21.07
C VAL A 208 -3.24 -19.85 -22.47
N PRO A 209 -4.07 -18.94 -23.01
CA PRO A 209 -3.88 -18.40 -24.35
C PRO A 209 -2.69 -17.40 -24.39
N PRO A 210 -2.17 -17.08 -25.59
CA PRO A 210 -1.22 -15.99 -25.74
C PRO A 210 -1.86 -14.65 -25.36
N ALA A 211 -1.15 -13.82 -24.59
CA ALA A 211 -1.65 -12.52 -24.12
C ALA A 211 -1.78 -11.53 -25.29
N MET A 212 -2.95 -10.90 -25.43
CA MET A 212 -3.20 -9.82 -26.41
C MET A 212 -2.77 -10.15 -27.84
N VAL A 213 -3.03 -11.36 -28.35
CA VAL A 213 -2.72 -11.70 -29.76
C VAL A 213 -3.99 -11.75 -30.60
N HIS A 214 -4.01 -11.00 -31.70
CA HIS A 214 -5.08 -10.98 -32.70
C HIS A 214 -4.51 -11.21 -34.10
N ASN A 215 -4.98 -12.25 -34.80
CA ASN A 215 -4.52 -12.61 -36.15
C ASN A 215 -2.99 -12.69 -36.27
N GLY A 216 -2.32 -13.25 -35.27
CA GLY A 216 -0.87 -13.41 -35.21
C GLY A 216 -0.09 -12.13 -34.89
N SER A 217 -0.76 -11.00 -34.61
CA SER A 217 -0.11 -9.77 -34.17
C SER A 217 -0.41 -9.48 -32.70
N ILE A 218 0.57 -8.95 -31.98
CA ILE A 218 0.35 -8.48 -30.60
C ILE A 218 -0.37 -7.13 -30.65
N VAL A 219 -1.52 -7.04 -29.97
CA VAL A 219 -2.32 -5.83 -29.81
C VAL A 219 -1.71 -4.98 -28.70
N VAL A 220 -1.40 -3.73 -28.99
CA VAL A 220 -1.01 -2.73 -27.99
C VAL A 220 -2.21 -1.80 -27.78
N SER A 221 -2.81 -1.83 -26.59
CA SER A 221 -4.00 -1.04 -26.28
C SER A 221 -3.69 0.37 -25.78
N GLY A 222 -4.63 1.28 -26.00
CA GLY A 222 -4.57 2.69 -25.58
C GLY A 222 -5.23 3.62 -26.59
N LEU A 223 -5.21 4.93 -26.30
CA LEU A 223 -5.86 5.95 -27.13
C LEU A 223 -4.91 7.10 -27.50
N PRO A 224 -4.94 7.59 -28.75
CA PRO A 224 -4.19 8.77 -29.16
C PRO A 224 -4.96 10.07 -28.91
N PHE A 225 -4.24 11.09 -28.46
CA PHE A 225 -4.69 12.45 -28.19
C PHE A 225 -3.68 13.43 -28.83
N GLY A 226 -3.64 13.49 -30.15
CA GLY A 226 -2.59 14.19 -30.91
C GLY A 226 -1.23 13.46 -30.86
N ASN A 227 -0.19 14.13 -30.35
CA ASN A 227 1.13 13.53 -30.10
C ASN A 227 1.23 12.87 -28.72
N VAL A 228 0.12 12.74 -28.00
CA VAL A 228 0.06 12.08 -26.71
C VAL A 228 -0.69 10.75 -26.85
N VAL A 229 -0.27 9.72 -26.13
CA VAL A 229 -1.04 8.48 -25.96
C VAL A 229 -1.30 8.21 -24.49
N VAL A 230 -2.48 7.67 -24.18
CA VAL A 230 -2.87 7.19 -22.86
C VAL A 230 -3.09 5.68 -22.97
N CYS A 231 -2.33 4.90 -22.21
CA CYS A 231 -2.36 3.45 -22.18
C CYS A 231 -2.68 2.95 -20.77
N THR A 232 -3.29 1.78 -20.66
CA THR A 232 -3.27 1.02 -19.41
C THR A 232 -2.02 0.15 -19.36
N GLN A 233 -1.44 -0.01 -18.18
CA GLN A 233 -0.23 -0.82 -18.04
C GLN A 233 -0.53 -2.30 -18.35
N PRO A 234 0.28 -2.98 -19.18
CA PRO A 234 0.07 -4.38 -19.51
C PRO A 234 -0.03 -5.30 -18.30
N LYS A 235 -0.82 -6.37 -18.41
CA LYS A 235 -0.94 -7.41 -17.37
C LYS A 235 0.43 -7.97 -16.97
N ARG A 236 0.69 -8.01 -15.66
CA ARG A 236 1.97 -8.45 -15.08
C ARG A 236 2.26 -9.93 -15.30
N GLY A 237 1.28 -10.82 -15.16
CA GLY A 237 1.55 -12.26 -15.12
C GLY A 237 0.33 -13.14 -15.40
N CYS A 238 -0.65 -12.61 -16.12
CA CYS A 238 -1.84 -13.33 -16.56
C CYS A 238 -2.06 -13.08 -18.06
N ALA A 239 -2.75 -14.00 -18.74
CA ALA A 239 -3.05 -13.89 -20.17
C ALA A 239 -4.48 -14.39 -20.47
N GLY A 240 -5.19 -13.67 -21.33
CA GLY A 240 -6.59 -13.97 -21.65
C GLY A 240 -7.60 -13.29 -20.71
N SER A 241 -8.88 -13.46 -21.04
CA SER A 241 -10.03 -12.81 -20.42
C SER A 241 -10.55 -13.53 -19.17
N ARG A 242 -10.03 -14.72 -18.82
CA ARG A 242 -10.44 -15.44 -17.61
C ARG A 242 -9.66 -14.95 -16.37
N CYS A 243 -10.16 -15.30 -15.19
CA CYS A 243 -9.56 -15.08 -13.88
C CYS A 243 -10.03 -16.24 -12.98
N ASP A 244 -9.36 -17.38 -13.14
CA ASP A 244 -9.75 -18.72 -12.64
C ASP A 244 -8.58 -19.45 -11.93
N GLY A 245 -7.51 -18.73 -11.59
CA GLY A 245 -6.26 -19.31 -11.10
C GLY A 245 -5.33 -19.83 -12.21
N GLN A 246 -5.85 -20.56 -13.21
CA GLN A 246 -5.05 -21.15 -14.29
C GLN A 246 -4.36 -20.11 -15.17
N VAL A 247 -5.10 -19.09 -15.60
CA VAL A 247 -4.54 -18.01 -16.43
C VAL A 247 -3.66 -17.05 -15.64
N CYS A 248 -3.76 -17.08 -14.30
CA CYS A 248 -2.99 -16.25 -13.39
C CYS A 248 -1.66 -16.91 -13.03
N ARG A 249 -0.84 -17.24 -14.03
CA ARG A 249 0.43 -17.98 -13.87
C ARG A 249 1.37 -17.38 -12.81
N ILE A 250 1.29 -16.07 -12.54
CA ILE A 250 2.08 -15.44 -11.47
C ILE A 250 1.85 -16.09 -10.12
N LEU A 251 0.64 -16.60 -9.84
CA LEU A 251 0.31 -17.31 -8.60
C LEU A 251 1.16 -18.57 -8.41
N HIS A 252 1.54 -19.22 -9.51
CA HIS A 252 2.30 -20.48 -9.52
C HIS A 252 3.81 -20.23 -9.34
N ASP A 253 4.32 -19.11 -9.87
CA ASP A 253 5.74 -18.76 -9.83
C ASP A 253 5.94 -17.25 -9.51
N PRO A 254 6.44 -16.91 -8.31
CA PRO A 254 6.77 -15.52 -7.95
C PRO A 254 7.80 -14.86 -8.88
N ALA A 255 8.67 -15.66 -9.51
CA ALA A 255 9.73 -15.20 -10.39
C ALA A 255 9.30 -15.12 -11.87
N LEU A 256 8.01 -15.38 -12.16
CA LEU A 256 7.47 -15.40 -13.51
C LEU A 256 7.79 -14.09 -14.26
N PRO A 257 8.41 -14.15 -15.47
CA PRO A 257 8.59 -12.97 -16.30
C PRO A 257 7.23 -12.48 -16.83
N PRO A 258 7.08 -11.21 -17.24
CA PRO A 258 5.82 -10.76 -17.81
C PRO A 258 5.56 -11.42 -19.18
N PRO A 259 4.31 -11.47 -19.65
CA PRO A 259 3.97 -11.97 -20.99
C PRO A 259 4.67 -11.19 -22.11
N HIS A 260 4.77 -11.78 -23.29
CA HIS A 260 5.31 -11.14 -24.49
C HIS A 260 4.67 -9.77 -24.79
N HIS A 261 3.35 -9.67 -24.59
CA HIS A 261 2.59 -8.41 -24.70
C HIS A 261 3.19 -7.26 -23.88
N TYR A 262 3.65 -7.53 -22.64
CA TYR A 262 4.24 -6.50 -21.78
C TYR A 262 5.47 -5.87 -22.44
N LEU A 263 6.40 -6.69 -22.93
CA LEU A 263 7.58 -6.19 -23.62
C LEU A 263 7.21 -5.49 -24.94
N ALA A 264 6.29 -6.07 -25.71
CA ALA A 264 5.84 -5.53 -26.99
C ALA A 264 5.24 -4.13 -26.83
N ALA A 265 4.42 -3.89 -25.81
CA ALA A 265 3.82 -2.59 -25.54
C ALA A 265 4.88 -1.50 -25.28
N TYR A 266 5.84 -1.73 -24.39
CA TYR A 266 6.89 -0.73 -24.12
C TYR A 266 7.82 -0.52 -25.32
N ARG A 267 8.12 -1.58 -26.10
CA ARG A 267 8.90 -1.46 -27.34
C ARG A 267 8.15 -0.73 -28.45
N TYR A 268 6.85 -0.94 -28.56
CA TYR A 268 5.99 -0.18 -29.46
C TYR A 268 6.04 1.31 -29.12
N LEU A 269 5.90 1.65 -27.83
CA LEU A 269 6.00 3.04 -27.36
C LEU A 269 7.37 3.65 -27.68
N GLU A 270 8.45 2.91 -27.46
CA GLU A 270 9.82 3.37 -27.73
C GLU A 270 10.13 3.51 -29.24
N ARG A 271 9.67 2.59 -30.09
CA ARG A 271 10.18 2.43 -31.46
C ARG A 271 9.20 2.78 -32.57
N VAL A 272 7.92 2.50 -32.34
CA VAL A 272 6.86 2.72 -33.34
C VAL A 272 6.19 4.06 -33.07
N PHE A 273 5.65 4.26 -31.87
CA PHE A 273 5.14 5.55 -31.44
C PHE A 273 6.27 6.58 -31.28
N ARG A 274 7.46 6.12 -30.88
CA ARG A 274 8.65 6.97 -30.65
C ARG A 274 8.42 8.01 -29.57
N ALA A 275 7.92 7.59 -28.42
CA ALA A 275 7.79 8.43 -27.25
C ALA A 275 9.14 9.10 -26.95
N ASP A 276 9.11 10.41 -26.70
CA ASP A 276 10.28 11.14 -26.23
C ASP A 276 10.37 11.11 -24.70
N VAL A 277 9.24 10.86 -24.03
CA VAL A 277 9.13 10.68 -22.58
C VAL A 277 7.96 9.75 -22.27
N ILE A 278 8.14 8.89 -21.27
CA ILE A 278 7.09 8.04 -20.70
C ILE A 278 6.81 8.50 -19.27
N ILE A 279 5.52 8.56 -18.92
CA ILE A 279 5.02 9.05 -17.65
C ILE A 279 4.10 7.98 -17.07
N HIS A 280 4.49 7.36 -15.97
CA HIS A 280 3.54 6.55 -15.20
C HIS A 280 2.77 7.46 -14.23
N VAL A 281 1.47 7.19 -14.09
CA VAL A 281 0.55 8.05 -13.35
C VAL A 281 0.06 7.35 -12.09
N GLY A 282 0.49 7.86 -10.94
CA GLY A 282 0.02 7.46 -9.63
C GLY A 282 0.67 6.18 -9.09
N THR A 283 0.34 5.87 -7.86
CA THR A 283 1.00 4.81 -7.07
C THR A 283 0.14 3.54 -7.05
N HIS A 284 0.62 2.38 -7.49
CA HIS A 284 1.89 2.12 -8.20
C HIS A 284 1.67 1.16 -9.38
N GLY A 285 2.64 1.14 -10.28
CA GLY A 285 2.69 0.26 -11.43
C GLY A 285 3.40 -1.05 -11.11
N THR A 286 3.60 -1.88 -12.12
CA THR A 286 4.17 -3.23 -11.98
C THR A 286 5.60 -3.35 -12.53
N LEU A 287 6.10 -2.34 -13.24
CA LEU A 287 7.36 -2.37 -13.98
C LEU A 287 8.57 -2.49 -13.04
N GLU A 288 8.58 -1.69 -11.97
CA GLU A 288 9.64 -1.63 -10.98
C GLU A 288 9.70 -2.91 -10.13
N PHE A 289 8.59 -3.64 -10.06
CA PHE A 289 8.45 -4.91 -9.34
C PHE A 289 8.65 -6.15 -10.23
N LEU A 290 9.03 -5.99 -11.50
CA LEU A 290 9.40 -7.13 -12.35
C LEU A 290 10.65 -7.83 -11.80
N PRO A 291 10.79 -9.17 -12.01
CA PRO A 291 11.89 -9.95 -11.48
C PRO A 291 13.28 -9.41 -11.87
N GLY A 292 14.21 -9.43 -10.92
CA GLY A 292 15.57 -8.91 -11.11
C GLY A 292 16.22 -8.47 -9.81
N LYS A 293 17.45 -7.94 -9.89
CA LYS A 293 18.25 -7.55 -8.71
C LYS A 293 17.59 -6.45 -7.88
N SER A 294 17.78 -6.45 -6.56
CA SER A 294 17.22 -5.44 -5.64
C SER A 294 17.56 -4.00 -6.03
N ALA A 295 18.83 -3.75 -6.33
CA ALA A 295 19.32 -2.49 -6.91
C ALA A 295 20.50 -2.77 -7.86
N ALA A 296 21.08 -1.71 -8.45
CA ALA A 296 22.22 -1.81 -9.38
C ALA A 296 21.97 -2.85 -10.51
N LEU A 297 20.91 -2.64 -11.29
CA LEU A 297 20.39 -3.61 -12.24
C LEU A 297 21.36 -3.95 -13.39
N SER A 298 21.34 -5.23 -13.79
CA SER A 298 21.97 -5.73 -15.02
C SER A 298 21.03 -5.67 -16.22
N GLY A 299 21.55 -5.87 -17.43
CA GLY A 299 20.72 -5.99 -18.64
C GLY A 299 19.81 -7.23 -18.66
N SER A 300 20.05 -8.17 -17.74
CA SER A 300 19.19 -9.33 -17.49
C SER A 300 18.10 -9.07 -16.43
N CYS A 301 17.96 -7.84 -15.92
CA CYS A 301 16.86 -7.48 -15.02
C CYS A 301 15.69 -6.94 -15.84
N LEU A 302 14.49 -7.50 -15.65
CA LEU A 302 13.31 -7.14 -16.44
C LEU A 302 12.90 -5.66 -16.35
N PRO A 303 12.95 -4.98 -15.20
CA PRO A 303 12.65 -3.54 -15.15
C PRO A 303 13.55 -2.72 -16.09
N ASP A 304 14.85 -3.03 -16.13
CA ASP A 304 15.83 -2.36 -16.98
C ASP A 304 15.64 -2.69 -18.46
N ALA A 305 15.41 -3.98 -18.75
CA ALA A 305 15.21 -4.48 -20.10
C ALA A 305 13.93 -3.90 -20.73
N VAL A 306 12.82 -3.84 -19.98
CA VAL A 306 11.53 -3.38 -20.50
C VAL A 306 11.52 -1.88 -20.76
N ILE A 307 11.94 -1.04 -19.78
CA ILE A 307 11.91 0.43 -19.93
C ILE A 307 12.86 0.92 -21.04
N GLY A 308 13.95 0.17 -21.30
CA GLY A 308 14.89 0.49 -22.36
C GLY A 308 15.59 1.83 -22.14
N SER A 309 15.53 2.70 -23.14
CA SER A 309 16.23 3.99 -23.16
C SER A 309 15.36 5.21 -22.87
N LEU A 310 14.05 5.03 -22.67
CA LEU A 310 13.10 6.12 -22.52
C LEU A 310 13.38 6.97 -21.27
N PRO A 311 13.33 8.32 -21.39
CA PRO A 311 13.20 9.21 -20.24
C PRO A 311 11.92 8.86 -19.48
N PHE A 312 12.08 8.45 -18.21
CA PHE A 312 10.99 7.95 -17.39
C PHE A 312 10.69 8.91 -16.24
N LEU A 313 9.54 9.59 -16.31
CA LEU A 313 8.97 10.39 -15.24
C LEU A 313 7.88 9.58 -14.53
N TYR A 314 7.70 9.80 -13.23
CA TYR A 314 6.67 9.10 -12.46
C TYR A 314 6.01 10.06 -11.47
N ILE A 315 4.69 10.25 -11.62
CA ILE A 315 3.86 10.94 -10.64
C ILE A 315 3.64 10.00 -9.45
N TYR A 316 4.02 10.46 -8.25
CA TYR A 316 3.97 9.66 -7.04
C TYR A 316 3.47 10.48 -5.85
N ASN A 317 2.84 9.84 -4.88
CA ASN A 317 2.41 10.51 -3.66
C ASN A 317 3.60 10.68 -2.69
N SER A 318 3.71 11.87 -2.08
CA SER A 318 4.83 12.22 -1.18
C SER A 318 4.88 11.40 0.12
N ASP A 319 3.78 10.75 0.48
CA ASP A 319 3.63 9.85 1.62
C ASP A 319 3.88 8.38 1.32
N ASN A 320 4.19 7.95 0.09
CA ASN A 320 4.61 6.57 -0.15
C ASN A 320 6.04 6.47 -0.72
N PRO A 321 7.04 6.88 0.07
CA PRO A 321 8.43 6.80 -0.37
C PRO A 321 8.95 5.37 -0.51
N SER A 322 8.30 4.39 0.13
CA SER A 322 8.78 3.01 0.13
C SER A 322 8.76 2.42 -1.27
N GLU A 323 7.63 2.52 -1.96
CA GLU A 323 7.47 2.05 -3.32
C GLU A 323 8.11 2.99 -4.35
N GLY A 324 8.03 4.32 -4.16
CA GLY A 324 8.66 5.28 -5.07
C GLY A 324 10.19 5.17 -5.12
N THR A 325 10.83 4.78 -4.01
CA THR A 325 12.27 4.47 -3.98
C THR A 325 12.61 3.27 -4.87
N ILE A 326 11.74 2.25 -4.93
CA ILE A 326 11.92 1.11 -5.82
C ILE A 326 11.80 1.54 -7.29
N ALA A 327 10.84 2.40 -7.62
CA ALA A 327 10.73 2.97 -8.97
C ALA A 327 12.00 3.72 -9.39
N LYS A 328 12.62 4.49 -8.49
CA LYS A 328 13.91 5.15 -8.74
C LYS A 328 15.05 4.15 -8.98
N ARG A 329 15.19 3.16 -8.10
CA ARG A 329 16.33 2.22 -8.09
C ARG A 329 16.24 1.15 -9.17
N ARG A 330 15.03 0.71 -9.54
CA ARG A 330 14.79 -0.37 -10.51
C ARG A 330 14.22 0.10 -11.83
N GLY A 331 13.41 1.15 -11.85
CA GLY A 331 12.89 1.75 -13.08
C GLY A 331 13.78 2.84 -13.68
N SER A 332 14.76 3.37 -12.92
CA SER A 332 15.41 4.65 -13.24
C SER A 332 14.43 5.82 -13.34
N ALA A 333 13.31 5.74 -12.61
CA ALA A 333 12.30 6.79 -12.58
C ALA A 333 12.85 8.09 -11.99
N VAL A 334 12.45 9.21 -12.57
CA VAL A 334 12.55 10.53 -11.94
C VAL A 334 11.17 10.87 -11.40
N ILE A 335 11.06 10.90 -10.07
CA ILE A 335 9.78 11.13 -9.39
C ILE A 335 9.41 12.62 -9.50
N VAL A 336 8.11 12.87 -9.68
CA VAL A 336 7.47 14.15 -9.40
C VAL A 336 6.41 13.88 -8.34
N ASP A 337 6.71 14.25 -7.11
CA ASP A 337 5.80 13.99 -6.01
C ASP A 337 4.60 14.94 -6.00
N HIS A 338 3.53 14.52 -5.32
CA HIS A 338 2.35 15.33 -5.12
C HIS A 338 1.91 15.40 -3.66
N MET A 339 1.11 16.41 -3.37
CA MET A 339 0.55 16.73 -2.07
C MET A 339 -0.38 15.60 -1.60
N GLN A 340 -0.45 15.46 -0.28
CA GLN A 340 -1.32 14.50 0.40
C GLN A 340 -2.74 15.04 0.41
N THR A 341 -3.72 14.13 0.44
CA THR A 341 -5.13 14.50 0.53
C THR A 341 -5.42 15.23 1.83
N VAL A 342 -6.32 16.22 1.78
CA VAL A 342 -6.81 16.90 2.99
C VAL A 342 -7.54 15.89 3.86
N MET A 343 -7.14 15.79 5.13
CA MET A 343 -7.78 14.94 6.11
C MET A 343 -8.79 15.76 6.92
N ALA A 344 -9.99 15.22 7.11
CA ALA A 344 -11.07 15.83 7.86
C ALA A 344 -11.42 15.02 9.12
N PRO A 345 -11.82 15.67 10.22
CA PRO A 345 -12.38 14.95 11.36
C PRO A 345 -13.67 14.25 10.95
N THR A 346 -13.95 13.09 11.55
CA THR A 346 -15.21 12.39 11.38
C THR A 346 -16.12 12.57 12.58
N GLY A 347 -17.42 12.67 12.32
CA GLY A 347 -18.45 12.65 13.34
C GLY A 347 -19.05 11.26 13.54
N THR A 348 -19.92 11.17 14.54
CA THR A 348 -20.95 10.14 14.66
C THR A 348 -22.10 10.43 13.69
N TYR A 349 -22.76 9.39 13.20
CA TYR A 349 -23.85 9.50 12.23
C TYR A 349 -24.90 8.42 12.47
N GLY A 350 -26.11 8.64 11.97
CA GLY A 350 -27.23 7.71 12.11
C GLY A 350 -27.44 7.28 13.57
N VAL A 351 -27.53 5.96 13.79
CA VAL A 351 -27.72 5.34 15.12
C VAL A 351 -26.60 5.69 16.10
N LEU A 352 -25.36 5.87 15.64
CA LEU A 352 -24.24 6.25 16.52
C LEU A 352 -24.37 7.66 17.08
N GLN A 353 -24.98 8.59 16.32
CA GLN A 353 -25.30 9.92 16.83
C GLN A 353 -26.41 9.85 17.87
N GLU A 354 -27.46 9.09 17.61
CA GLU A 354 -28.54 8.89 18.59
C GLU A 354 -28.01 8.27 19.89
N LEU A 355 -27.08 7.31 19.79
CA LEU A 355 -26.42 6.70 20.94
C LEU A 355 -25.61 7.74 21.74
N GLU A 356 -24.83 8.60 21.08
CA GLU A 356 -24.08 9.68 21.73
C GLU A 356 -25.03 10.64 22.50
N ASP A 357 -26.15 11.01 21.87
CA ASP A 357 -27.15 11.91 22.46
C ASP A 357 -27.81 11.27 23.70
N ARG A 358 -28.18 9.98 23.63
CA ARG A 358 -28.78 9.25 24.75
C ARG A 358 -27.82 9.03 25.91
N VAL A 359 -26.54 8.72 25.63
CA VAL A 359 -25.50 8.63 26.66
C VAL A 359 -25.32 9.98 27.36
N SER A 360 -25.31 11.07 26.60
CA SER A 360 -25.24 12.43 27.15
C SER A 360 -26.45 12.75 28.03
N GLU A 361 -27.65 12.36 27.59
CA GLU A 361 -28.88 12.51 28.37
C GLU A 361 -28.84 11.68 29.67
N TYR A 362 -28.37 10.43 29.62
CA TYR A 362 -28.22 9.57 30.78
C TYR A 362 -27.30 10.19 31.83
N ARG A 363 -26.13 10.69 31.41
CA ARG A 363 -25.16 11.35 32.30
C ARG A 363 -25.74 12.59 32.99
N LYS A 364 -26.71 13.27 32.37
CA LYS A 364 -27.40 14.42 32.97
C LYS A 364 -28.40 14.02 34.06
N TYR A 365 -29.07 12.88 33.92
CA TYR A 365 -30.16 12.47 34.81
C TYR A 365 -29.77 11.43 35.87
N ARG A 366 -28.65 10.72 35.72
CA ARG A 366 -28.21 9.64 36.63
C ARG A 366 -28.24 10.00 38.11
N ASP A 367 -27.91 11.25 38.46
CA ASP A 367 -27.83 11.70 39.85
C ASP A 367 -29.08 12.50 40.31
N SER A 368 -29.98 12.86 39.38
CA SER A 368 -31.13 13.74 39.65
C SER A 368 -32.51 13.09 39.47
N ASP A 369 -32.65 12.12 38.57
CA ASP A 369 -33.92 11.44 38.25
C ASP A 369 -33.66 9.98 37.87
N GLN A 370 -33.80 9.08 38.86
CA GLN A 370 -33.51 7.66 38.69
C GLN A 370 -34.49 6.95 37.74
N ALA A 371 -35.76 7.39 37.69
CA ALA A 371 -36.75 6.77 36.81
C ALA A 371 -36.43 7.07 35.35
N LYS A 372 -36.04 8.32 35.05
CA LYS A 372 -35.59 8.71 33.72
C LYS A 372 -34.26 8.07 33.34
N ALA A 373 -33.31 7.99 34.27
CA ALA A 373 -32.03 7.30 34.05
C ALA A 373 -32.25 5.84 33.66
N HIS A 374 -33.09 5.09 34.39
CA HIS A 374 -33.36 3.68 34.08
C HIS A 374 -34.05 3.49 32.71
N ALA A 375 -34.95 4.39 32.31
CA ALA A 375 -35.55 4.35 30.97
C ALA A 375 -34.49 4.56 29.86
N LEU A 376 -33.51 5.44 30.09
CA LEU A 376 -32.41 5.68 29.16
C LEU A 376 -31.44 4.47 29.09
N GLU A 377 -31.28 3.69 30.15
CA GLU A 377 -30.47 2.45 30.13
C GLU A 377 -31.01 1.46 29.09
N HIS A 378 -32.34 1.26 29.06
CA HIS A 378 -33.00 0.40 28.07
C HIS A 378 -32.81 0.93 26.65
N GLN A 379 -33.04 2.24 26.44
CA GLN A 379 -32.84 2.86 25.12
C GLN A 379 -31.39 2.74 24.62
N ILE A 380 -30.42 3.00 25.50
CA ILE A 380 -28.99 2.86 25.18
C ILE A 380 -28.66 1.41 24.84
N THR A 381 -29.21 0.45 25.57
CA THR A 381 -29.00 -0.99 25.31
C THR A 381 -29.58 -1.41 23.95
N ASP A 382 -30.76 -0.91 23.60
CA ASP A 382 -31.39 -1.19 22.30
C ASP A 382 -30.59 -0.53 21.15
N LEU A 383 -30.10 0.69 21.34
CA LEU A 383 -29.23 1.37 20.37
C LEU A 383 -27.87 0.68 20.20
N VAL A 384 -27.30 0.13 21.28
CA VAL A 384 -26.08 -0.69 21.22
C VAL A 384 -26.29 -1.92 20.34
N ARG A 385 -27.46 -2.58 20.46
CA ARG A 385 -27.81 -3.74 19.63
C ARG A 385 -28.00 -3.33 18.17
N SER A 386 -28.77 -2.27 17.90
CA SER A 386 -29.03 -1.83 16.52
C SER A 386 -27.78 -1.26 15.83
N ALA A 387 -26.82 -0.71 16.57
CA ALA A 387 -25.53 -0.26 16.05
C ALA A 387 -24.49 -1.38 15.90
N ASN A 388 -24.84 -2.64 16.20
CA ASN A 388 -23.94 -3.79 16.20
C ASN A 388 -22.69 -3.58 17.08
N LEU A 389 -22.83 -2.93 18.24
CA LEU A 389 -21.72 -2.63 19.16
C LEU A 389 -21.48 -3.73 20.19
N GLY A 390 -22.33 -4.76 20.27
CA GLY A 390 -22.23 -5.81 21.29
C GLY A 390 -20.83 -6.43 21.39
N ASN A 391 -20.22 -6.77 20.25
CA ASN A 391 -18.86 -7.34 20.20
C ASN A 391 -17.76 -6.33 20.53
N ASP A 392 -17.98 -5.03 20.29
CA ASP A 392 -17.01 -3.96 20.59
C ASP A 392 -16.96 -3.59 22.07
N LEU A 393 -18.06 -3.85 22.79
CA LEU A 393 -18.16 -3.52 24.20
C LEU A 393 -17.54 -4.58 25.10
N ALA A 394 -17.23 -5.78 24.56
CA ALA A 394 -16.64 -6.91 25.28
C ALA A 394 -17.27 -7.13 26.68
N LEU A 395 -18.61 -7.05 26.75
CA LEU A 395 -19.34 -7.17 28.01
C LEU A 395 -19.04 -8.55 28.62
N SER A 396 -18.38 -8.53 29.77
CA SER A 396 -17.95 -9.74 30.48
C SER A 396 -19.17 -10.38 31.16
N GLY A 397 -19.96 -11.11 30.38
CA GLY A 397 -21.08 -11.91 30.86
C GLY A 397 -22.34 -11.11 31.26
N PRO A 398 -23.38 -11.82 31.75
CA PRO A 398 -24.69 -11.24 32.10
C PRO A 398 -24.67 -10.26 33.28
N ASP A 399 -23.53 -10.12 33.97
CA ASP A 399 -23.34 -9.33 35.19
C ASP A 399 -22.58 -8.01 34.96
N ALA A 400 -22.22 -7.68 33.71
CA ALA A 400 -21.55 -6.42 33.39
C ALA A 400 -22.42 -5.22 33.81
N GLY A 401 -21.90 -4.39 34.72
CA GLY A 401 -22.62 -3.20 35.18
C GLY A 401 -22.82 -2.18 34.06
N PHE A 402 -23.90 -1.39 34.11
CA PHE A 402 -24.18 -0.39 33.07
C PHE A 402 -23.04 0.64 32.89
N ASP A 403 -22.27 0.92 33.95
CA ASP A 403 -21.07 1.76 33.85
C ASP A 403 -19.98 1.18 32.92
N GLU A 404 -19.83 -0.15 32.86
CA GLU A 404 -18.91 -0.81 31.92
C GLU A 404 -19.40 -0.67 30.46
N VAL A 405 -20.72 -0.79 30.25
CA VAL A 405 -21.37 -0.52 28.96
C VAL A 405 -21.07 0.91 28.51
N LEU A 406 -21.24 1.88 29.40
CA LEU A 406 -20.94 3.29 29.11
C LEU A 406 -19.46 3.52 28.80
N TYR A 407 -18.56 2.85 29.51
CA TYR A 407 -17.12 2.92 29.24
C TYR A 407 -16.79 2.37 27.85
N GLY A 408 -17.33 1.20 27.50
CA GLY A 408 -17.15 0.61 26.17
C GLY A 408 -17.71 1.49 25.05
N ILE A 409 -18.93 2.03 25.21
CA ILE A 409 -19.55 2.92 24.21
C ILE A 409 -18.63 4.13 24.01
N HIS A 410 -18.19 4.70 25.13
CA HIS A 410 -17.33 5.85 25.12
C HIS A 410 -16.00 5.58 24.40
N ARG A 411 -15.36 4.43 24.63
CA ARG A 411 -14.15 4.01 23.91
C ARG A 411 -14.38 3.96 22.40
N VAL A 412 -15.48 3.34 21.94
CA VAL A 412 -15.80 3.23 20.51
C VAL A 412 -16.07 4.59 19.88
N LEU A 413 -16.93 5.41 20.49
CA LEU A 413 -17.27 6.74 19.98
C LEU A 413 -16.04 7.67 19.93
N SER A 414 -15.14 7.56 20.91
CA SER A 414 -13.88 8.30 20.92
C SER A 414 -12.95 7.84 19.81
N GLY A 415 -12.81 6.52 19.61
CA GLY A 415 -12.03 5.97 18.50
C GLY A 415 -12.54 6.41 17.13
N ILE A 416 -13.87 6.55 16.96
CA ILE A 416 -14.48 7.09 15.75
C ILE A 416 -14.16 8.58 15.63
N THR A 417 -14.53 9.40 16.61
CA THR A 417 -14.39 10.87 16.52
C THR A 417 -12.96 11.37 16.48
N ALA A 418 -11.99 10.62 17.01
CA ALA A 418 -10.57 10.91 16.92
C ALA A 418 -9.96 10.50 15.56
N THR A 419 -10.67 9.72 14.74
CA THR A 419 -10.21 9.30 13.41
C THR A 419 -10.32 10.45 12.42
N ARG A 420 -9.30 10.62 11.59
CA ARG A 420 -9.39 11.50 10.42
C ARG A 420 -9.62 10.70 9.15
N ILE A 421 -10.36 11.26 8.22
CA ILE A 421 -10.71 10.61 6.96
C ILE A 421 -10.29 11.49 5.79
N PRO A 422 -9.87 10.90 4.66
CA PRO A 422 -9.55 11.69 3.48
C PRO A 422 -10.81 12.37 2.95
N GLU A 423 -10.74 13.68 2.74
CA GLU A 423 -11.79 14.49 2.11
C GLU A 423 -11.65 14.39 0.58
N GLY A 424 -12.07 13.24 0.05
CA GLY A 424 -11.95 12.87 -1.37
C GLY A 424 -10.55 12.38 -1.74
N MET A 425 -10.06 12.81 -2.89
CA MET A 425 -8.76 12.44 -3.45
C MET A 425 -7.98 13.68 -3.88
N HIS A 426 -6.65 13.58 -3.94
CA HIS A 426 -5.83 14.62 -4.52
C HIS A 426 -6.01 14.65 -6.04
N ILE A 427 -5.96 15.85 -6.62
CA ILE A 427 -5.88 16.04 -8.07
C ILE A 427 -4.56 16.76 -8.35
N PHE A 428 -3.69 16.16 -9.15
CA PHE A 428 -2.34 16.66 -9.42
C PHE A 428 -2.35 18.14 -9.87
N GLY A 429 -1.54 18.97 -9.22
CA GLY A 429 -1.48 20.42 -9.39
C GLY A 429 -2.49 21.22 -8.57
N SER A 430 -3.35 20.59 -7.77
CA SER A 430 -4.34 21.29 -6.94
C SER A 430 -3.85 21.50 -5.52
N VAL A 431 -3.55 22.74 -5.15
CA VAL A 431 -3.27 23.08 -3.75
C VAL A 431 -4.59 23.37 -3.03
N PRO A 432 -4.83 22.85 -1.80
CA PRO A 432 -6.02 23.18 -1.03
C PRO A 432 -6.14 24.70 -0.80
N GLU A 433 -7.37 25.21 -0.95
CA GLU A 433 -7.71 26.63 -0.76
C GLU A 433 -8.76 26.81 0.36
N GLY A 434 -8.95 28.05 0.81
CA GLY A 434 -9.99 28.42 1.79
C GLY A 434 -9.96 27.57 3.08
N GLU A 435 -11.12 27.06 3.48
CA GLU A 435 -11.28 26.20 4.66
C GLU A 435 -10.46 24.90 4.57
N ARG A 436 -10.37 24.28 3.38
CA ARG A 436 -9.57 23.05 3.18
C ARG A 436 -8.09 23.30 3.46
N ARG A 437 -7.57 24.48 3.08
CA ARG A 437 -6.20 24.91 3.41
C ARG A 437 -6.02 25.09 4.92
N ALA A 438 -6.98 25.76 5.57
CA ALA A 438 -6.92 25.99 7.01
C ALA A 438 -6.92 24.66 7.78
N ARG A 439 -7.78 23.72 7.37
CA ARG A 439 -7.86 22.36 7.91
C ARG A 439 -6.59 21.56 7.70
N PHE A 440 -6.02 21.59 6.51
CA PHE A 440 -4.76 20.91 6.23
C PHE A 440 -3.65 21.40 7.17
N ILE A 441 -3.51 22.72 7.33
CA ILE A 441 -2.51 23.34 8.20
C ILE A 441 -2.79 23.03 9.68
N ALA A 442 -4.05 23.17 10.14
CA ALA A 442 -4.43 22.90 11.53
C ALA A 442 -4.13 21.44 11.91
N THR A 443 -4.51 20.49 11.05
CA THR A 443 -4.25 19.06 11.24
C THR A 443 -2.76 18.77 11.30
N THR A 444 -1.98 19.34 10.37
CA THR A 444 -0.52 19.18 10.31
C THR A 444 0.16 19.70 11.58
N LEU A 445 -0.27 20.85 12.09
CA LEU A 445 0.33 21.48 13.27
C LEU A 445 -0.08 20.84 14.59
N ASN A 446 -1.18 20.10 14.63
CA ASN A 446 -1.71 19.46 15.84
C ASN A 446 -1.35 17.97 15.96
N TYR A 447 -0.35 17.47 15.22
CA TYR A 447 0.05 16.06 15.26
C TYR A 447 0.47 15.56 16.65
N ASP A 448 0.97 16.45 17.50
CA ASP A 448 1.42 16.18 18.87
C ASP A 448 0.45 16.71 19.95
N GLY A 449 -0.71 17.23 19.54
CA GLY A 449 -1.69 17.88 20.42
C GLY A 449 -1.34 19.32 20.84
N SER A 450 -0.23 19.89 20.35
CA SER A 450 0.24 21.22 20.79
C SER A 450 -0.74 22.36 20.51
N VAL A 451 -1.55 22.26 19.44
CA VAL A 451 -2.56 23.28 19.11
C VAL A 451 -3.74 23.18 20.08
N HIS A 452 -4.17 21.96 20.41
CA HIS A 452 -5.17 21.74 21.46
C HIS A 452 -4.69 22.29 22.81
N THR A 453 -3.44 22.01 23.21
CA THR A 453 -2.87 22.56 24.45
C THR A 453 -2.87 24.10 24.47
N LEU A 454 -2.50 24.74 23.36
CA LEU A 454 -2.52 26.21 23.24
C LEU A 454 -3.95 26.75 23.42
N LEU A 455 -4.92 26.20 22.68
CA LEU A 455 -6.32 26.64 22.74
C LEU A 455 -6.92 26.45 24.12
N SER A 456 -6.67 25.32 24.77
CA SER A 456 -7.13 25.04 26.13
C SER A 456 -6.53 25.99 27.16
N GLY A 457 -5.23 26.28 27.03
CA GLY A 457 -4.56 27.28 27.86
C GLY A 457 -5.20 28.66 27.73
N LEU A 458 -5.50 29.10 26.51
CA LEU A 458 -6.22 30.36 26.25
C LEU A 458 -7.63 30.37 26.85
N MET A 459 -8.29 29.20 26.89
CA MET A 459 -9.60 29.02 27.53
C MET A 459 -9.54 28.93 29.06
N GLY A 460 -8.34 28.92 29.66
CA GLY A 460 -8.15 28.72 31.10
C GLY A 460 -8.47 27.30 31.57
N LEU A 461 -8.49 26.33 30.64
CA LEU A 461 -8.66 24.90 30.94
C LEU A 461 -7.31 24.26 31.29
N ASP A 462 -7.34 23.10 31.95
CA ASP A 462 -6.13 22.31 32.15
C ASP A 462 -5.54 21.91 30.77
N SER A 463 -4.22 22.01 30.67
CA SER A 463 -3.44 21.59 29.50
C SER A 463 -3.63 20.11 29.15
N ARG A 464 -4.03 19.27 30.11
CA ARG A 464 -4.35 17.85 29.91
C ARG A 464 -5.86 17.66 29.77
N ILE A 465 -6.35 17.79 28.55
CA ILE A 465 -7.70 17.37 28.20
C ILE A 465 -7.76 15.86 28.24
N SER A 466 -8.79 15.34 28.91
CA SER A 466 -9.04 13.91 28.86
C SER A 466 -9.52 13.57 27.45
N GLU A 467 -8.96 12.51 26.85
CA GLU A 467 -9.44 12.02 25.55
C GLU A 467 -10.90 11.57 25.59
N SER A 468 -11.42 11.37 26.79
CA SER A 468 -12.84 11.12 27.00
C SER A 468 -13.76 12.32 26.72
N GLU A 469 -13.18 13.51 26.54
CA GLU A 469 -13.90 14.73 26.21
C GLU A 469 -13.99 14.93 24.69
N THR A 470 -14.52 13.93 23.97
CA THR A 470 -14.69 13.96 22.50
C THR A 470 -15.39 15.22 21.99
N ALA A 471 -16.39 15.71 22.73
CA ALA A 471 -17.07 16.97 22.43
C ALA A 471 -16.11 18.17 22.50
N LEU A 472 -15.22 18.21 23.49
CA LEU A 472 -14.22 19.28 23.61
C LEU A 472 -13.18 19.17 22.50
N ILE A 473 -12.68 17.98 22.19
CA ILE A 473 -11.71 17.76 21.10
C ILE A 473 -12.28 18.26 19.76
N ARG A 474 -13.53 17.89 19.41
CA ARG A 474 -14.20 18.37 18.18
C ARG A 474 -14.34 19.90 18.15
N VAL A 475 -14.60 20.51 19.31
CA VAL A 475 -14.67 21.98 19.42
C VAL A 475 -13.29 22.61 19.21
N LEU A 476 -12.24 22.03 19.78
CA LEU A 476 -10.87 22.51 19.63
C LEU A 476 -10.33 22.36 18.21
N ASP A 477 -10.67 21.25 17.53
CA ASP A 477 -10.35 21.09 16.11
C ASP A 477 -10.98 22.20 15.27
N ARG A 478 -12.27 22.50 15.48
CA ARG A 478 -12.95 23.60 14.80
C ARG A 478 -12.32 24.96 15.12
N TYR A 479 -12.00 25.22 16.39
CA TYR A 479 -11.33 26.45 16.79
C TYR A 479 -9.91 26.57 16.20
N ALA A 480 -9.19 25.46 16.06
CA ALA A 480 -7.90 25.43 15.38
C ALA A 480 -8.06 25.79 13.90
N GLU A 481 -9.02 25.19 13.20
CA GLU A 481 -9.34 25.50 11.79
C GLU A 481 -9.71 26.98 11.62
N ASP A 482 -10.62 27.49 12.44
CA ASP A 482 -11.07 28.89 12.39
C ASP A 482 -9.93 29.87 12.70
N LEU A 483 -9.10 29.55 13.70
CA LEU A 483 -7.94 30.36 14.07
C LEU A 483 -6.94 30.42 12.93
N VAL A 484 -6.63 29.28 12.30
CA VAL A 484 -5.77 29.23 11.11
C VAL A 484 -6.38 30.06 9.98
N GLY A 485 -7.66 29.87 9.68
CA GLY A 485 -8.36 30.61 8.61
C GLY A 485 -8.27 32.13 8.78
N ARG A 486 -8.44 32.64 10.01
CA ARG A 486 -8.32 34.08 10.32
C ARG A 486 -6.89 34.60 10.24
N ILE A 487 -5.91 33.79 10.64
CA ILE A 487 -4.49 34.14 10.49
C ILE A 487 -4.13 34.23 8.98
N LEU A 488 -4.62 33.29 8.18
CA LEU A 488 -4.41 33.29 6.72
C LEU A 488 -5.08 34.47 6.01
N SER A 489 -6.19 35.00 6.56
CA SER A 489 -6.83 36.22 6.04
C SER A 489 -6.14 37.52 6.46
N GLY A 490 -5.06 37.44 7.25
CA GLY A 490 -4.25 38.60 7.66
C GLY A 490 -4.65 39.20 9.01
N THR A 491 -5.51 38.54 9.78
CA THR A 491 -5.87 38.98 11.15
C THR A 491 -4.68 38.77 12.09
N ASP A 492 -4.42 39.72 13.00
CA ASP A 492 -3.43 39.52 14.08
C ASP A 492 -3.81 38.29 14.93
N SER A 493 -2.82 37.51 15.38
CA SER A 493 -3.09 36.25 16.09
C SER A 493 -3.83 36.43 17.42
N GLY A 494 -3.63 37.56 18.11
CA GLY A 494 -4.36 37.89 19.33
C GLY A 494 -5.82 38.22 19.04
N ASP A 495 -6.06 39.06 18.02
CA ASP A 495 -7.41 39.42 17.59
C ASP A 495 -8.16 38.21 17.01
N ALA A 496 -7.47 37.37 16.26
CA ALA A 496 -8.01 36.13 15.71
C ALA A 496 -8.46 35.18 16.84
N ALA A 497 -7.63 34.99 17.86
CA ALA A 497 -8.00 34.20 19.04
C ALA A 497 -9.21 34.81 19.77
N GLY A 498 -9.26 36.13 19.92
CA GLY A 498 -10.41 36.83 20.50
C GLY A 498 -11.70 36.63 19.71
N GLN A 499 -11.63 36.61 18.38
CA GLN A 499 -12.79 36.39 17.51
C GLN A 499 -13.26 34.93 17.51
N VAL A 500 -12.34 33.96 17.61
CA VAL A 500 -12.67 32.52 17.61
C VAL A 500 -13.22 32.09 18.95
N LEU A 501 -12.55 32.46 20.04
CA LEU A 501 -12.90 31.99 21.39
C LEU A 501 -14.01 32.86 22.02
N GLY A 502 -14.12 34.14 21.63
CA GLY A 502 -15.08 35.08 22.19
C GLY A 502 -14.95 35.18 23.71
N ASP A 503 -16.07 35.04 24.42
CA ASP A 503 -16.13 35.06 25.90
C ASP A 503 -15.33 33.93 26.56
N ARG A 504 -14.93 32.90 25.79
CA ARG A 504 -14.09 31.79 26.29
C ARG A 504 -12.62 32.14 26.37
N LEU A 505 -12.17 33.27 25.81
CA LEU A 505 -10.79 33.72 25.95
C LEU A 505 -10.55 34.26 27.37
N VAL A 506 -9.95 33.43 28.23
CA VAL A 506 -9.72 33.76 29.65
C VAL A 506 -8.27 34.16 29.89
N ALA A 507 -7.32 33.47 29.27
CA ALA A 507 -5.90 33.75 29.40
C ALA A 507 -5.33 34.38 28.14
N ARG A 508 -4.20 35.10 28.27
CA ARG A 508 -3.44 35.62 27.13
C ARG A 508 -2.10 34.92 27.05
N ASP A 509 -1.80 34.38 25.87
CA ASP A 509 -0.48 33.84 25.52
C ASP A 509 0.01 34.45 24.19
N PRO A 510 0.54 35.70 24.22
CA PRO A 510 0.99 36.36 23.01
C PRO A 510 2.16 35.64 22.32
N GLU A 511 3.04 34.99 23.09
CA GLU A 511 4.22 34.30 22.57
C GLU A 511 3.82 33.00 21.87
N GLY A 512 2.98 32.18 22.51
CA GLY A 512 2.44 30.96 21.91
C GLY A 512 1.62 31.23 20.64
N LEU A 513 0.77 32.26 20.68
CA LEU A 513 -0.01 32.70 19.51
C LEU A 513 0.89 33.22 18.37
N ALA A 514 1.92 34.00 18.68
CA ALA A 514 2.88 34.48 17.67
C ALA A 514 3.68 33.33 17.04
N SER A 515 4.13 32.38 17.86
CA SER A 515 4.82 31.15 17.41
C SER A 515 3.91 30.30 16.51
N PHE A 516 2.66 30.07 16.93
CA PHE A 516 1.66 29.35 16.14
C PHE A 516 1.38 30.04 14.80
N ALA A 517 1.14 31.36 14.82
CA ALA A 517 0.92 32.13 13.60
C ALA A 517 2.14 32.15 12.67
N GLY A 518 3.36 32.12 13.23
CA GLY A 518 4.60 31.92 12.47
C GLY A 518 4.60 30.59 11.71
N ARG A 519 4.30 29.48 12.40
CA ARG A 519 4.20 28.14 11.79
C ARG A 519 3.08 28.05 10.74
N VAL A 520 1.92 28.65 11.00
CA VAL A 520 0.80 28.73 10.05
C VAL A 520 1.24 29.42 8.76
N ARG A 521 1.90 30.58 8.86
CA ARG A 521 2.38 31.33 7.69
C ARG A 521 3.48 30.59 6.93
N ASP A 522 4.41 29.95 7.62
CA ASP A 522 5.47 29.13 6.99
C ASP A 522 4.87 27.99 6.16
N LEU A 523 3.96 27.19 6.76
CA LEU A 523 3.26 26.13 6.04
C LEU A 523 2.45 26.65 4.86
N ALA A 524 1.73 27.76 5.04
CA ALA A 524 0.99 28.39 3.96
C ALA A 524 1.91 28.76 2.79
N VAL A 525 3.08 29.35 3.04
CA VAL A 525 4.06 29.69 2.01
C VAL A 525 4.60 28.44 1.32
N ARG A 526 4.92 27.38 2.06
CA ARG A 526 5.40 26.11 1.50
C ARG A 526 4.35 25.45 0.60
N MET A 527 3.09 25.39 1.04
CA MET A 527 1.98 24.87 0.23
C MET A 527 1.80 25.68 -1.06
N ALA A 528 1.85 27.02 -0.96
CA ALA A 528 1.73 27.89 -2.13
C ALA A 528 2.93 27.81 -3.07
N SER A 529 4.08 27.29 -2.59
CA SER A 529 5.28 27.05 -3.38
C SER A 529 5.29 25.67 -4.05
N SER A 530 4.29 24.81 -3.79
CA SER A 530 4.11 23.55 -4.50
C SER A 530 3.73 23.83 -5.95
N ASP A 531 4.50 23.26 -6.89
CA ASP A 531 4.23 23.37 -8.33
C ASP A 531 4.43 22.02 -9.01
N GLU A 532 3.43 21.15 -8.85
CA GLU A 532 3.45 19.77 -9.34
C GLU A 532 3.44 19.71 -10.87
N ILE A 533 2.53 20.44 -11.51
CA ILE A 533 2.40 20.49 -12.97
C ILE A 533 3.62 21.18 -13.60
N GLY A 534 4.10 22.29 -13.04
CA GLY A 534 5.29 22.96 -13.54
C GLY A 534 6.55 22.11 -13.38
N SER A 535 6.67 21.35 -12.28
CA SER A 535 7.78 20.41 -12.08
C SER A 535 7.75 19.25 -13.07
N LEU A 536 6.56 18.69 -13.36
CA LEU A 536 6.40 17.69 -14.41
C LEU A 536 6.75 18.25 -15.79
N ALA A 537 6.26 19.44 -16.12
CA ALA A 537 6.56 20.11 -17.39
C ALA A 537 8.07 20.40 -17.53
N ASN A 538 8.73 20.82 -16.45
CA ASN A 538 10.19 20.99 -16.41
C ASN A 538 10.90 19.65 -16.64
N GLY A 539 10.44 18.55 -16.04
CA GLY A 539 10.90 17.19 -16.35
C GLY A 539 10.74 16.84 -17.84
N MET A 540 9.58 17.12 -18.43
CA MET A 540 9.28 16.91 -19.86
C MET A 540 10.07 17.85 -20.79
N ALA A 541 10.69 18.90 -20.25
CA ALA A 541 11.65 19.75 -20.95
C ALA A 541 13.11 19.28 -20.77
N GLY A 542 13.34 18.14 -20.11
CA GLY A 542 14.68 17.65 -19.77
C GLY A 542 15.39 18.52 -18.72
N GLY A 543 14.61 19.21 -17.90
CA GLY A 543 15.07 20.03 -16.78
C GLY A 543 15.41 19.19 -15.54
N TYR A 544 15.98 19.85 -14.54
CA TYR A 544 16.28 19.24 -13.24
C TYR A 544 15.08 19.40 -12.30
N ILE A 545 14.54 18.30 -11.80
CA ILE A 545 13.49 18.29 -10.78
C ILE A 545 14.17 18.29 -9.39
N PRO A 546 13.94 19.32 -8.55
CA PRO A 546 14.56 19.42 -7.24
C PRO A 546 14.23 18.21 -6.35
N PRO A 547 15.19 17.68 -5.56
CA PRO A 547 14.92 16.65 -4.59
C PRO A 547 14.22 17.21 -3.35
N GLY A 548 13.62 16.31 -2.56
CA GLY A 548 12.96 16.66 -1.31
C GLY A 548 12.76 15.45 -0.39
N PRO A 549 12.53 15.67 0.91
CA PRO A 549 12.07 14.62 1.82
C PRO A 549 10.63 14.18 1.49
N SER A 550 10.28 13.02 2.04
CA SER A 550 8.99 12.33 1.86
C SER A 550 8.56 11.65 3.16
N GLY A 551 7.28 11.31 3.30
CA GLY A 551 6.71 10.71 4.50
C GLY A 551 5.32 11.27 4.82
N LEU A 552 4.90 11.22 6.08
CA LEU A 552 3.57 11.66 6.50
C LEU A 552 3.61 13.09 7.03
N ILE A 553 2.91 14.01 6.37
CA ILE A 553 2.81 15.41 6.86
C ILE A 553 2.02 15.45 8.17
N SER A 554 1.03 14.58 8.32
CA SER A 554 0.26 14.39 9.56
C SER A 554 1.07 13.90 10.76
N ARG A 555 2.32 13.45 10.55
CA ARG A 555 3.30 13.14 11.60
C ARG A 555 4.24 14.31 11.91
N GLY A 556 3.88 15.53 11.49
CA GLY A 556 4.67 16.73 11.73
C GLY A 556 5.84 16.94 10.76
N LYS A 557 5.97 16.11 9.71
CA LYS A 557 7.06 16.20 8.70
C LYS A 557 6.81 17.31 7.68
N THR A 558 6.74 18.55 8.16
CA THR A 558 6.40 19.76 7.36
C THR A 558 7.42 20.08 6.25
N GLU A 559 8.64 19.56 6.34
CA GLU A 559 9.71 19.68 5.34
C GLU A 559 9.40 18.98 4.01
N ILE A 560 8.37 18.11 3.98
CA ILE A 560 7.84 17.47 2.77
C ILE A 560 7.23 18.51 1.81
N LEU A 561 6.84 19.68 2.30
CA LEU A 561 6.40 20.78 1.46
C LEU A 561 7.59 21.70 1.10
N PRO A 562 7.64 22.26 -0.14
CA PRO A 562 6.66 22.12 -1.23
C PRO A 562 6.70 20.75 -1.94
N THR A 563 5.61 20.39 -2.61
CA THR A 563 5.50 19.22 -3.51
C THR A 563 5.83 19.58 -4.96
N GLY A 564 5.94 18.58 -5.83
CA GLY A 564 6.56 18.68 -7.15
C GLY A 564 8.04 18.26 -7.16
N ARG A 565 8.49 17.49 -6.16
CA ARG A 565 9.90 17.14 -5.94
C ARG A 565 10.21 15.70 -6.30
N ASN A 566 11.48 15.45 -6.61
CA ASN A 566 12.02 14.11 -6.83
C ASN A 566 12.49 13.54 -5.50
N PHE A 567 11.54 13.07 -4.67
CA PHE A 567 11.85 12.75 -3.29
C PHE A 567 12.94 11.68 -3.11
N TYR A 568 13.56 11.64 -1.93
CA TYR A 568 14.58 10.66 -1.57
C TYR A 568 14.15 9.82 -0.35
N SER A 569 14.84 8.69 -0.16
CA SER A 569 14.61 7.79 0.97
C SER A 569 15.26 8.30 2.27
N LEU A 570 15.79 7.42 3.12
CA LEU A 570 16.56 7.83 4.31
C LEU A 570 17.73 6.87 4.54
N ASP A 571 18.72 7.30 5.32
CA ASP A 571 19.87 6.47 5.69
C ASP A 571 19.40 5.31 6.59
N PRO A 572 19.56 4.03 6.20
CA PRO A 572 19.14 2.89 7.02
C PRO A 572 19.78 2.86 8.41
N ARG A 573 20.93 3.53 8.60
CA ARG A 573 21.60 3.64 9.91
C ARG A 573 21.01 4.73 10.80
N ALA A 574 20.05 5.52 10.34
CA ALA A 574 19.39 6.55 11.15
C ALA A 574 18.17 6.01 11.93
N VAL A 575 17.82 4.73 11.76
CA VAL A 575 16.63 4.10 12.35
C VAL A 575 17.00 2.81 13.11
N PRO A 576 16.31 2.46 14.21
CA PRO A 576 15.22 3.22 14.81
C PRO A 576 15.76 4.46 15.50
N THR A 577 14.99 5.53 15.55
CA THR A 577 15.38 6.73 16.32
C THR A 577 15.18 6.52 17.82
N PRO A 578 15.80 7.33 18.70
CA PRO A 578 15.52 7.27 20.13
C PRO A 578 14.04 7.49 20.49
N ALA A 579 13.33 8.34 19.73
CA ALA A 579 11.89 8.55 19.90
C ALA A 579 11.08 7.31 19.48
N ALA A 580 11.43 6.70 18.34
CA ALA A 580 10.83 5.45 17.89
C ALA A 580 11.09 4.29 18.87
N TRP A 581 12.25 4.28 19.55
CA TRP A 581 12.51 3.34 20.64
C TRP A 581 11.51 3.46 21.78
N THR A 582 11.23 4.68 22.27
CA THR A 582 10.23 4.89 23.33
C THR A 582 8.84 4.35 22.95
N VAL A 583 8.38 4.65 21.75
CA VAL A 583 7.07 4.19 21.26
C VAL A 583 7.08 2.67 21.04
N GLY A 584 8.14 2.12 20.43
CA GLY A 584 8.30 0.69 20.18
C GLY A 584 8.36 -0.16 21.45
N SER A 585 9.09 0.29 22.48
CA SER A 585 9.11 -0.38 23.78
C SER A 585 7.74 -0.38 24.43
N ARG A 586 7.02 0.75 24.39
CA ARG A 586 5.64 0.81 24.89
C ARG A 586 4.70 -0.12 24.12
N LEU A 587 4.81 -0.20 22.79
CA LEU A 587 4.03 -1.15 22.00
C LEU A 587 4.31 -2.60 22.36
N ALA A 588 5.55 -2.96 22.67
CA ALA A 588 5.90 -4.29 23.13
C ALA A 588 5.21 -4.61 24.46
N ASP A 589 5.26 -3.69 25.42
CA ASP A 589 4.59 -3.84 26.71
C ASP A 589 3.07 -3.92 26.57
N LEU A 590 2.46 -3.11 25.70
CA LEU A 590 1.01 -3.14 25.44
C LEU A 590 0.58 -4.45 24.76
N THR A 591 1.38 -4.98 23.84
CA THR A 591 1.10 -6.25 23.16
C THR A 591 1.15 -7.41 24.17
N ILE A 592 2.17 -7.43 25.02
CA ILE A 592 2.30 -8.44 26.09
C ILE A 592 1.17 -8.27 27.11
N GLY A 593 0.87 -7.05 27.53
CA GLY A 593 -0.19 -6.75 28.50
C GLY A 593 -1.56 -7.20 28.02
N LYS A 594 -1.92 -6.88 26.78
CA LYS A 594 -3.19 -7.34 26.18
C LYS A 594 -3.29 -8.87 26.17
N TYR A 595 -2.24 -9.56 25.73
CA TYR A 595 -2.22 -11.02 25.71
C TYR A 595 -2.33 -11.60 27.13
N TRP A 596 -1.62 -11.01 28.09
CA TRP A 596 -1.68 -11.41 29.50
C TRP A 596 -3.08 -11.21 30.11
N ASP A 597 -3.78 -10.13 29.75
CA ASP A 597 -5.13 -9.87 30.25
C ASP A 597 -6.15 -10.89 29.73
N GLU A 598 -5.97 -11.34 28.48
CA GLU A 598 -6.85 -12.33 27.83
C GLU A 598 -6.51 -13.78 28.23
N HIS A 599 -5.23 -14.11 28.40
CA HIS A 599 -4.77 -15.50 28.55
C HIS A 599 -4.11 -15.83 29.89
N ARG A 600 -3.71 -14.83 30.68
CA ARG A 600 -2.96 -14.97 31.94
C ARG A 600 -1.62 -15.72 31.81
N GLU A 601 -1.06 -15.70 30.61
CA GLU A 601 0.24 -16.27 30.23
C GLU A 601 0.99 -15.30 29.31
N TYR A 602 2.31 -15.47 29.16
CA TYR A 602 3.09 -14.71 28.19
C TYR A 602 2.98 -15.39 26.81
N PRO A 603 2.90 -14.64 25.71
CA PRO A 603 3.02 -15.24 24.39
C PRO A 603 4.46 -15.75 24.22
N GLU A 604 4.64 -16.97 23.76
CA GLU A 604 5.95 -17.54 23.51
C GLU A 604 6.55 -17.04 22.19
N ASN A 605 5.72 -16.84 21.15
CA ASN A 605 6.14 -16.31 19.87
C ASN A 605 5.12 -15.34 19.25
N VAL A 606 5.61 -14.17 18.85
CA VAL A 606 4.84 -13.13 18.14
C VAL A 606 5.26 -13.09 16.67
N ALA A 607 4.33 -13.37 15.76
CA ALA A 607 4.59 -13.26 14.34
C ALA A 607 4.29 -11.85 13.81
N MET A 608 5.28 -11.15 13.28
CA MET A 608 5.17 -9.74 12.92
C MET A 608 5.34 -9.50 11.42
N LEU A 609 4.43 -8.72 10.82
CA LEU A 609 4.64 -8.16 9.49
C LEU A 609 5.51 -6.90 9.60
N TRP A 610 6.71 -6.91 9.01
CA TRP A 610 7.62 -5.77 9.03
C TRP A 610 7.80 -5.18 7.62
N MET A 611 7.34 -3.94 7.46
CA MET A 611 7.29 -3.24 6.17
C MET A 611 8.20 -2.01 6.17
N ALA A 612 8.63 -1.59 4.97
CA ALA A 612 9.41 -0.37 4.81
C ALA A 612 8.67 0.91 5.26
N SER A 613 7.33 0.88 5.31
CA SER A 613 6.51 1.95 5.85
C SER A 613 6.80 2.20 7.33
N ASP A 614 7.10 1.17 8.14
CA ASP A 614 7.54 1.36 9.53
C ASP A 614 8.74 2.31 9.62
N ILE A 615 9.74 2.06 8.78
CA ILE A 615 10.98 2.82 8.75
C ILE A 615 10.77 4.23 8.21
N MET A 616 10.02 4.38 7.11
CA MET A 616 9.90 5.66 6.41
C MET A 616 8.80 6.58 6.97
N TRP A 617 7.76 6.02 7.60
CA TRP A 617 6.68 6.79 8.22
C TRP A 617 6.91 7.02 9.69
N ALA A 618 7.30 5.96 10.40
CA ALA A 618 7.34 5.90 11.85
C ALA A 618 8.76 5.80 12.42
N ASP A 619 9.79 6.04 11.59
CA ASP A 619 11.19 6.13 12.00
C ASP A 619 11.71 4.87 12.75
N GLY A 620 11.08 3.71 12.50
CA GLY A 620 11.46 2.40 13.05
C GLY A 620 10.77 2.00 14.36
N GLU A 621 9.55 2.45 14.63
CA GLU A 621 8.78 2.07 15.82
C GLU A 621 8.56 0.55 15.96
N GLN A 622 8.22 -0.15 14.89
CA GLN A 622 8.03 -1.60 14.89
C GLN A 622 9.36 -2.34 14.97
N PHE A 623 10.41 -1.81 14.33
CA PHE A 623 11.76 -2.32 14.53
C PHE A 623 12.17 -2.28 16.02
N ALA A 624 11.93 -1.14 16.67
CA ALA A 624 12.13 -0.99 18.11
C ALA A 624 11.25 -1.94 18.94
N GLN A 625 9.99 -2.15 18.55
CA GLN A 625 9.10 -3.11 19.20
C GLN A 625 9.66 -4.53 19.15
N ILE A 626 10.16 -4.98 18.01
CA ILE A 626 10.78 -6.31 17.86
C ILE A 626 12.00 -6.43 18.79
N LEU A 627 12.88 -5.43 18.80
CA LEU A 627 14.06 -5.42 19.69
C LEU A 627 13.64 -5.47 21.17
N ALA A 628 12.61 -4.72 21.56
CA ALA A 628 12.09 -4.72 22.91
C ALA A 628 11.50 -6.08 23.31
N LEU A 629 10.74 -6.74 22.44
CA LEU A 629 10.16 -8.07 22.69
C LEU A 629 11.23 -9.12 23.04
N ILE A 630 12.33 -9.16 22.27
CA ILE A 630 13.46 -10.07 22.49
C ILE A 630 14.38 -9.63 23.66
N GLY A 631 14.15 -8.46 24.25
CA GLY A 631 14.90 -7.93 25.40
C GLY A 631 16.25 -7.34 25.02
N VAL A 632 16.30 -6.57 23.94
CA VAL A 632 17.48 -5.91 23.40
C VAL A 632 17.20 -4.43 23.19
N GLU A 633 18.13 -3.55 23.61
CA GLU A 633 18.05 -2.12 23.33
C GLU A 633 19.02 -1.69 22.22
N PRO A 634 18.63 -0.78 21.33
CA PRO A 634 19.53 -0.18 20.34
C PRO A 634 20.56 0.75 20.98
N VAL A 635 21.76 0.80 20.40
CA VAL A 635 22.87 1.68 20.80
C VAL A 635 23.23 2.61 19.65
N TRP A 636 23.20 3.91 19.92
CA TRP A 636 23.49 4.95 18.93
C TRP A 636 24.86 5.60 19.16
N GLU A 637 25.51 5.98 18.07
CA GLU A 637 26.73 6.80 18.05
C GLU A 637 26.55 7.93 17.02
N HIS A 638 26.72 9.18 17.45
CA HIS A 638 26.48 10.38 16.62
C HIS A 638 25.11 10.38 15.91
N GLY A 639 24.06 9.92 16.59
CA GLY A 639 22.70 9.85 16.04
C GLY A 639 22.45 8.71 15.05
N ARG A 640 23.43 7.81 14.84
CA ARG A 640 23.28 6.63 13.99
C ARG A 640 23.26 5.36 14.83
N LEU A 641 22.39 4.42 14.46
CA LEU A 641 22.38 3.07 15.02
C LEU A 641 23.72 2.40 14.72
N LYS A 642 24.41 1.96 15.78
CA LYS A 642 25.72 1.33 15.73
C LYS A 642 25.67 -0.15 16.08
N SER A 643 24.97 -0.47 17.16
CA SER A 643 24.92 -1.81 17.75
C SER A 643 23.69 -1.93 18.65
N PHE A 644 23.68 -2.94 19.51
CA PHE A 644 22.64 -3.17 20.50
C PHE A 644 23.24 -3.65 21.84
N ARG A 645 22.51 -3.49 22.94
CA ARG A 645 22.80 -4.07 24.26
C ARG A 645 21.70 -5.07 24.62
N VAL A 646 22.11 -6.28 25.02
CA VAL A 646 21.19 -7.27 25.59
C VAL A 646 20.82 -6.84 27.01
N ILE A 647 19.52 -6.71 27.29
CA ILE A 647 18.99 -6.35 28.62
C ILE A 647 19.05 -7.61 29.51
N PRO A 648 19.67 -7.57 30.70
CA PRO A 648 19.69 -8.71 31.63
C PRO A 648 18.27 -9.11 32.10
N PRO A 649 17.98 -10.40 32.34
CA PRO A 649 16.64 -10.86 32.74
C PRO A 649 16.04 -10.15 33.96
N GLY A 650 16.87 -9.82 34.95
CA GLY A 650 16.42 -9.09 36.16
C GLY A 650 16.00 -7.64 35.88
N GLU A 651 16.57 -7.01 34.84
CA GLU A 651 16.18 -5.68 34.36
C GLU A 651 14.94 -5.77 33.44
N LEU A 652 14.85 -6.83 32.63
CA LEU A 652 13.72 -7.06 31.70
C LEU A 652 12.40 -7.37 32.42
N GLY A 653 12.45 -8.06 33.57
CA GLY A 653 11.28 -8.32 34.43
C GLY A 653 10.23 -9.30 33.87
N ARG A 654 10.49 -9.91 32.71
CA ARG A 654 9.64 -10.89 32.02
C ARG A 654 10.48 -11.83 31.16
N PRO A 655 9.92 -12.93 30.63
CA PRO A 655 10.58 -13.73 29.61
C PRO A 655 10.90 -12.93 28.34
N ARG A 656 11.94 -13.36 27.62
CA ARG A 656 12.22 -12.92 26.24
C ARG A 656 11.25 -13.62 25.30
N ILE A 657 10.52 -12.83 24.54
CA ILE A 657 9.48 -13.30 23.63
C ILE A 657 10.13 -13.64 22.29
N ASP A 658 9.90 -14.84 21.75
CA ASP A 658 10.38 -15.19 20.42
C ASP A 658 9.59 -14.42 19.35
N VAL A 659 10.21 -14.25 18.18
CA VAL A 659 9.62 -13.45 17.10
C VAL A 659 9.75 -14.18 15.77
N THR A 660 8.68 -14.18 14.99
CA THR A 660 8.69 -14.66 13.60
C THR A 660 8.37 -13.50 12.68
N VAL A 661 9.38 -12.97 12.00
CA VAL A 661 9.26 -11.72 11.25
C VAL A 661 9.10 -11.99 9.76
N ARG A 662 7.99 -11.56 9.17
CA ARG A 662 7.82 -11.52 7.72
C ARG A 662 8.21 -10.13 7.22
N VAL A 663 9.32 -10.02 6.50
CA VAL A 663 9.79 -8.78 5.88
C VAL A 663 9.19 -8.57 4.48
N SER A 664 8.82 -7.33 4.19
CA SER A 664 8.46 -6.93 2.81
C SER A 664 9.68 -6.91 1.88
N GLY A 665 9.49 -7.17 0.58
CA GLY A 665 10.56 -7.08 -0.42
C GLY A 665 11.18 -5.68 -0.53
N ILE A 666 10.38 -4.63 -0.27
CA ILE A 666 10.85 -3.24 -0.25
C ILE A 666 11.77 -3.00 0.95
N LEU A 667 11.40 -3.49 2.13
CA LEU A 667 12.26 -3.41 3.32
C LEU A 667 13.58 -4.14 3.09
N ARG A 668 13.52 -5.36 2.53
CA ARG A 668 14.70 -6.13 2.11
C ARG A 668 15.63 -5.33 1.22
N ASP A 669 15.08 -4.64 0.21
CA ASP A 669 15.88 -3.98 -0.83
C ASP A 669 16.42 -2.62 -0.40
N CYS A 670 15.69 -1.90 0.48
CA CYS A 670 16.05 -0.56 0.90
C CYS A 670 16.76 -0.50 2.27
N PHE A 671 16.53 -1.47 3.14
CA PHE A 671 16.90 -1.43 4.56
C PHE A 671 17.51 -2.77 5.05
N SER A 672 18.24 -3.48 4.18
CA SER A 672 18.95 -4.70 4.57
C SER A 672 19.87 -4.55 5.80
N PRO A 673 20.53 -3.40 6.07
CA PRO A 673 21.29 -3.24 7.32
C PRO A 673 20.44 -3.40 8.59
N CYS A 674 19.17 -3.00 8.56
CA CYS A 674 18.25 -3.16 9.70
C CYS A 674 17.91 -4.64 9.91
N ILE A 675 17.71 -5.39 8.82
CA ILE A 675 17.46 -6.83 8.85
C ILE A 675 18.68 -7.58 9.40
N GLU A 676 19.88 -7.23 8.94
CA GLU A 676 21.13 -7.83 9.45
C GLU A 676 21.30 -7.58 10.96
N LEU A 677 21.05 -6.34 11.44
CA LEU A 677 21.16 -6.03 12.86
C LEU A 677 20.12 -6.78 13.70
N LEU A 678 18.90 -6.93 13.19
CA LEU A 678 17.89 -7.73 13.87
C LEU A 678 18.29 -9.21 13.97
N ASP A 679 18.83 -9.77 12.89
CA ASP A 679 19.31 -11.16 12.88
C ASP A 679 20.46 -11.36 13.88
N ASP A 680 21.41 -10.42 13.93
CA ASP A 680 22.51 -10.43 14.90
C ASP A 680 21.99 -10.39 16.35
N ALA A 681 20.96 -9.58 16.62
CA ALA A 681 20.34 -9.48 17.94
C ALA A 681 19.61 -10.77 18.34
N ILE A 682 18.86 -11.37 17.41
CA ILE A 682 18.16 -12.65 17.60
C ILE A 682 19.15 -13.76 17.89
N ALA A 683 20.23 -13.87 17.09
CA ALA A 683 21.27 -14.87 17.28
C ALA A 683 21.98 -14.70 18.64
N ALA A 684 22.32 -13.47 19.02
CA ALA A 684 22.94 -13.16 20.30
C ALA A 684 22.05 -13.56 21.49
N VAL A 685 20.74 -13.29 21.42
CA VAL A 685 19.79 -13.63 22.47
C VAL A 685 19.52 -15.13 22.56
N ALA A 686 19.38 -15.82 21.43
CA ALA A 686 19.16 -17.27 21.40
C ALA A 686 20.35 -18.06 21.98
N ALA A 687 21.57 -17.52 21.87
CA ALA A 687 22.79 -18.14 22.39
C ALA A 687 23.02 -17.93 23.90
N LEU A 688 22.26 -17.07 24.58
CA LEU A 688 22.43 -16.77 26.01
C LEU A 688 22.18 -18.02 26.85
N ASP A 689 23.01 -18.26 27.87
CA ASP A 689 22.84 -19.36 28.83
C ASP A 689 21.75 -19.04 29.88
N GLU A 690 20.51 -18.96 29.41
CA GLU A 690 19.31 -18.68 30.19
C GLU A 690 18.37 -19.90 30.17
N PRO A 691 17.57 -20.14 31.23
CA PRO A 691 16.54 -21.18 31.21
C PRO A 691 15.50 -20.93 30.11
N GLU A 692 14.99 -22.00 29.49
CA GLU A 692 13.96 -21.93 28.44
C GLU A 692 12.65 -21.27 28.90
N THR A 693 12.37 -21.28 30.21
CA THR A 693 11.21 -20.59 30.81
C THR A 693 11.37 -19.06 30.86
N VAL A 694 12.58 -18.55 30.66
CA VAL A 694 12.93 -17.12 30.66
C VAL A 694 13.32 -16.65 29.26
N ASN A 695 13.69 -17.56 28.35
CA ASN A 695 14.12 -17.23 27.00
C ASN A 695 13.45 -18.15 25.97
N TYR A 696 12.37 -17.68 25.36
CA TYR A 696 11.62 -18.45 24.38
C TYR A 696 12.36 -18.58 23.03
N LEU A 697 13.27 -17.65 22.71
CA LEU A 697 14.14 -17.79 21.54
C LEU A 697 15.03 -19.02 21.67
N ARG A 698 15.61 -19.23 22.85
CA ARG A 698 16.39 -20.44 23.16
C ARG A 698 15.49 -21.68 23.20
N LYS A 699 14.34 -21.61 23.86
CA LYS A 699 13.35 -22.72 23.91
C LYS A 699 13.02 -23.26 22.51
N HIS A 700 12.80 -22.36 21.56
CA HIS A 700 12.42 -22.74 20.20
C HIS A 700 13.62 -23.03 19.28
N SER A 701 14.84 -22.72 19.73
CA SER A 701 16.07 -23.05 18.99
C SER A 701 16.61 -24.38 19.49
N GLY A 702 16.67 -25.39 18.61
CA GLY A 702 17.25 -26.69 18.98
C GLY A 702 18.71 -26.55 19.45
N PRO A 703 19.25 -27.48 20.26
CA PRO A 703 20.62 -27.40 20.76
C PRO A 703 21.64 -27.29 19.61
N GLY A 704 22.28 -26.13 19.46
CA GLY A 704 23.34 -25.90 18.47
C GLY A 704 22.87 -25.56 17.06
N GLU A 705 21.59 -25.28 16.83
CA GLU A 705 21.06 -24.90 15.51
C GLU A 705 20.71 -23.41 15.41
N GLU A 706 21.34 -22.69 14.48
CA GLU A 706 20.88 -21.36 14.06
C GLU A 706 19.61 -21.47 13.22
N THR A 707 18.46 -21.24 13.85
CA THR A 707 17.16 -21.30 13.19
C THR A 707 16.70 -19.91 12.73
N PRO A 708 16.41 -19.68 11.44
CA PRO A 708 15.99 -18.36 10.95
C PRO A 708 14.69 -17.90 11.61
N ARG A 709 14.60 -16.59 11.88
CA ARG A 709 13.39 -15.90 12.35
C ARG A 709 12.83 -14.89 11.36
N ILE A 710 13.62 -14.48 10.37
CA ILE A 710 13.25 -13.44 9.41
C ILE A 710 13.01 -14.09 8.04
N PHE A 711 11.80 -13.94 7.52
CA PHE A 711 11.32 -14.59 6.31
C PHE A 711 10.70 -13.59 5.33
N GLY A 712 10.65 -13.90 4.04
CA GLY A 712 10.01 -13.04 3.04
C GLY A 712 9.90 -13.68 1.66
N ALA A 713 9.54 -12.87 0.67
CA ALA A 713 9.47 -13.30 -0.73
C ALA A 713 10.85 -13.77 -1.25
N PRO A 714 10.92 -14.63 -2.27
CA PRO A 714 12.19 -15.00 -2.89
C PRO A 714 12.99 -13.77 -3.34
N LYS A 715 14.31 -13.92 -3.38
CA LYS A 715 15.22 -12.84 -3.80
C LYS A 715 14.86 -12.36 -5.21
N GLY A 716 14.82 -11.05 -5.39
CA GLY A 716 14.52 -10.41 -6.67
C GLY A 716 13.04 -10.46 -7.11
N THR A 717 12.14 -10.96 -6.27
CA THR A 717 10.69 -10.91 -6.45
C THR A 717 10.00 -10.11 -5.33
N TYR A 718 8.69 -9.86 -5.50
CA TYR A 718 7.84 -9.11 -4.56
C TYR A 718 6.45 -9.74 -4.50
N GLY A 719 5.74 -9.49 -3.40
CA GLY A 719 4.38 -10.00 -3.18
C GLY A 719 4.31 -11.08 -2.11
N MET A 720 3.13 -11.71 -2.00
CA MET A 720 2.79 -12.67 -0.95
C MET A 720 1.89 -13.81 -1.44
N GLY A 721 1.48 -13.81 -2.71
CA GLY A 721 0.64 -14.84 -3.33
C GLY A 721 -0.83 -14.80 -2.93
N VAL A 722 -1.14 -14.65 -1.65
CA VAL A 722 -2.50 -14.76 -1.09
C VAL A 722 -3.48 -13.76 -1.72
N ASN A 723 -3.06 -12.51 -1.90
CA ASN A 723 -3.90 -11.50 -2.56
C ASN A 723 -4.25 -11.88 -4.01
N LEU A 724 -3.33 -12.53 -4.73
CA LEU A 724 -3.57 -13.02 -6.09
C LEU A 724 -4.56 -14.19 -6.07
N ALA A 725 -4.41 -15.14 -5.13
CA ALA A 725 -5.33 -16.26 -4.97
C ALA A 725 -6.75 -15.79 -4.65
N VAL A 726 -6.90 -14.85 -3.72
CA VAL A 726 -8.20 -14.26 -3.34
C VAL A 726 -8.86 -13.55 -4.51
N TYR A 727 -8.14 -12.69 -5.24
CA TYR A 727 -8.75 -11.96 -6.37
C TYR A 727 -9.03 -12.83 -7.60
N ALA A 728 -8.22 -13.89 -7.79
CA ALA A 728 -8.48 -14.90 -8.82
C ALA A 728 -9.52 -15.95 -8.41
N SER A 729 -10.05 -15.89 -7.18
CA SER A 729 -10.93 -16.92 -6.60
C SER A 729 -10.33 -18.33 -6.66
N ALA A 730 -8.99 -18.43 -6.69
CA ALA A 730 -8.23 -19.66 -6.92
C ALA A 730 -7.94 -20.41 -5.61
N TRP A 731 -8.98 -20.61 -4.80
CA TRP A 731 -8.91 -21.28 -3.50
C TRP A 731 -10.28 -21.86 -3.13
N GLU A 732 -10.30 -22.93 -2.34
CA GLU A 732 -11.51 -23.54 -1.78
C GLU A 732 -11.55 -23.42 -0.26
N GLU A 733 -10.42 -23.69 0.39
CA GLU A 733 -10.28 -23.66 1.85
C GLU A 733 -9.18 -22.69 2.29
N VAL A 734 -9.25 -22.22 3.53
CA VAL A 734 -8.21 -21.36 4.13
C VAL A 734 -6.83 -22.03 4.08
N GLN A 735 -6.77 -23.37 4.10
CA GLN A 735 -5.52 -24.12 3.93
C GLN A 735 -4.83 -23.83 2.60
N ASP A 736 -5.57 -23.63 1.50
CA ASP A 736 -4.98 -23.31 0.20
C ASP A 736 -4.26 -21.95 0.26
N LEU A 737 -4.86 -20.99 0.96
CA LEU A 737 -4.26 -19.66 1.18
C LEU A 737 -3.01 -19.74 2.07
N ALA A 738 -3.04 -20.57 3.11
CA ALA A 738 -1.89 -20.85 3.96
C ALA A 738 -0.73 -21.47 3.17
N ASP A 739 -1.01 -22.46 2.33
CA ASP A 739 -0.03 -23.14 1.49
C ASP A 739 0.61 -22.18 0.48
N VAL A 740 -0.20 -21.34 -0.18
CA VAL A 740 0.28 -20.26 -1.04
C VAL A 740 1.18 -19.30 -0.26
N PHE A 741 0.78 -18.89 0.95
CA PHE A 741 1.57 -17.98 1.76
C PHE A 741 2.94 -18.56 2.12
N ILE A 742 2.99 -19.82 2.56
CA ILE A 742 4.24 -20.52 2.92
C ILE A 742 5.13 -20.67 1.69
N TYR A 743 4.55 -21.06 0.55
CA TYR A 743 5.30 -21.18 -0.70
C TYR A 743 5.95 -19.85 -1.11
N TRP A 744 5.20 -18.75 -1.04
CA TRP A 744 5.68 -17.42 -1.42
C TRP A 744 6.63 -16.78 -0.42
N ASN A 745 6.53 -17.09 0.88
CA ASN A 745 7.24 -16.34 1.92
C ASN A 745 8.27 -17.18 2.72
N GLY A 746 8.44 -18.47 2.41
CA GLY A 746 9.37 -19.36 3.10
C GLY A 746 10.84 -19.20 2.72
N PHE A 747 11.33 -17.96 2.58
CA PHE A 747 12.75 -17.66 2.29
C PHE A 747 13.36 -16.85 3.42
N ALA A 748 14.46 -17.33 3.98
CA ALA A 748 15.16 -16.71 5.10
C ALA A 748 16.03 -15.53 4.66
N TYR A 749 16.06 -14.50 5.51
CA TYR A 749 16.88 -13.31 5.40
C TYR A 749 17.65 -13.06 6.69
N GLY A 750 18.81 -12.42 6.60
CA GLY A 750 19.67 -12.14 7.74
C GLY A 750 21.13 -11.99 7.33
N ARG A 751 22.05 -11.96 8.31
CA ARG A 751 23.47 -11.88 8.00
C ARG A 751 23.92 -13.16 7.29
N GLY A 752 24.53 -13.02 6.11
CA GLY A 752 24.93 -14.17 5.27
C GLY A 752 23.76 -14.94 4.64
N ARG A 753 22.50 -14.50 4.83
CA ARG A 753 21.29 -15.13 4.28
C ARG A 753 20.50 -14.11 3.47
N PHE A 754 20.44 -14.29 2.15
CA PHE A 754 19.69 -13.40 1.25
C PHE A 754 18.72 -14.19 0.37
N GLY A 755 17.54 -14.47 0.93
CA GLY A 755 16.49 -15.23 0.24
C GLY A 755 16.86 -16.69 0.05
N VAL A 756 17.44 -17.30 1.09
CA VAL A 756 17.74 -18.74 1.13
C VAL A 756 16.43 -19.48 1.39
N GLU A 757 16.11 -20.50 0.61
CA GLU A 757 14.91 -21.30 0.82
C GLU A 757 14.93 -21.95 2.22
N ALA A 758 13.87 -21.73 3.00
CA ALA A 758 13.80 -22.12 4.41
C ALA A 758 12.36 -22.47 4.83
N ARG A 759 11.55 -23.06 3.93
CA ARG A 759 10.13 -23.37 4.15
C ARG A 759 9.89 -24.26 5.37
N ALA A 760 10.67 -25.32 5.54
CA ALA A 760 10.57 -26.19 6.70
C ALA A 760 10.82 -25.45 8.03
N ALA A 761 11.83 -24.57 8.06
CA ALA A 761 12.09 -23.72 9.22
C ALA A 761 10.94 -22.73 9.45
N PHE A 762 10.39 -22.15 8.39
CA PHE A 762 9.26 -21.24 8.49
C PHE A 762 8.03 -21.93 9.08
N VAL A 763 7.66 -23.11 8.57
CA VAL A 763 6.57 -23.94 9.11
C VAL A 763 6.82 -24.27 10.58
N SER A 764 8.04 -24.68 10.95
CA SER A 764 8.39 -24.93 12.35
C SER A 764 8.20 -23.70 13.25
N ARG A 765 8.54 -22.49 12.77
CA ARG A 765 8.28 -21.26 13.53
C ARG A 765 6.79 -20.98 13.68
N LEU A 766 6.02 -21.12 12.60
CA LEU A 766 4.56 -20.90 12.60
C LEU A 766 3.82 -21.78 13.63
N GLN A 767 4.31 -22.99 13.92
CA GLN A 767 3.73 -23.86 14.95
C GLN A 767 3.74 -23.24 16.35
N SER A 768 4.76 -22.44 16.66
CA SER A 768 4.94 -21.80 17.97
C SER A 768 4.23 -20.45 18.11
N VAL A 769 3.67 -19.89 17.04
CA VAL A 769 3.08 -18.54 17.03
C VAL A 769 1.79 -18.49 17.85
N ASP A 770 1.75 -17.62 18.85
CA ASP A 770 0.57 -17.37 19.70
C ASP A 770 -0.30 -16.23 19.19
N LEU A 771 0.33 -15.21 18.62
CA LEU A 771 -0.36 -14.07 18.03
C LEU A 771 0.37 -13.51 16.82
N THR A 772 -0.39 -12.96 15.89
CA THR A 772 0.12 -12.17 14.76
C THR A 772 -0.06 -10.69 15.02
N PHE A 773 0.88 -9.88 14.53
CA PHE A 773 0.87 -8.44 14.80
C PHE A 773 1.26 -7.61 13.57
N ASN A 774 0.54 -6.52 13.40
CA ASN A 774 0.88 -5.40 12.53
C ASN A 774 0.45 -4.08 13.19
N LYS A 775 0.82 -2.92 12.65
CA LYS A 775 0.41 -1.63 13.20
C LYS A 775 0.10 -0.59 12.12
N THR A 776 -0.65 0.44 12.51
CA THR A 776 -0.76 1.69 11.76
C THR A 776 -0.10 2.85 12.52
N ALA A 777 0.45 3.80 11.77
CA ALA A 777 1.00 5.05 12.27
C ALA A 777 0.19 6.28 11.82
N THR A 778 -0.88 6.07 11.05
CA THR A 778 -1.57 7.14 10.32
C THR A 778 -3.00 6.75 9.94
N ASP A 779 -3.86 7.72 9.63
CA ASP A 779 -5.25 7.47 9.19
C ASP A 779 -5.42 7.56 7.67
N GLU A 780 -4.43 8.11 6.96
CA GLU A 780 -4.33 8.18 5.51
C GLU A 780 -4.36 6.76 4.93
N TYR A 781 -3.64 5.84 5.58
CA TYR A 781 -3.59 4.43 5.23
C TYR A 781 -4.22 3.59 6.34
N ASP A 782 -5.03 2.61 5.93
CA ASP A 782 -5.68 1.66 6.82
C ASP A 782 -5.72 0.26 6.20
N LEU A 783 -6.25 -0.70 6.96
CA LEU A 783 -6.36 -2.12 6.59
C LEU A 783 -7.06 -2.36 5.25
N LEU A 784 -8.00 -1.49 4.88
CA LEU A 784 -8.75 -1.56 3.64
C LEU A 784 -8.11 -0.73 2.53
N GLY A 785 -6.96 -0.10 2.75
CA GLY A 785 -6.28 0.77 1.78
C GLY A 785 -5.39 0.05 0.78
N CYS A 786 -4.93 -1.15 1.09
CA CYS A 786 -4.09 -1.93 0.19
C CYS A 786 -4.33 -3.43 0.39
N CYS A 787 -4.34 -4.19 -0.71
CA CYS A 787 -4.47 -5.65 -0.65
C CYS A 787 -3.25 -6.33 -0.02
N CYS A 788 -2.11 -5.63 0.06
CA CYS A 788 -0.91 -6.15 0.70
C CYS A 788 -1.11 -6.44 2.19
N TYR A 789 -2.05 -5.78 2.87
CA TYR A 789 -2.29 -6.00 4.30
C TYR A 789 -2.95 -7.36 4.56
N PHE A 790 -4.14 -7.64 3.99
CA PHE A 790 -4.77 -8.95 4.15
C PHE A 790 -3.92 -10.06 3.51
N GLY A 791 -3.28 -9.79 2.37
CA GLY A 791 -2.40 -10.77 1.73
C GLY A 791 -1.19 -11.12 2.59
N SER A 792 -0.67 -10.19 3.40
CA SER A 792 0.53 -10.42 4.23
C SER A 792 0.18 -10.79 5.68
N HIS A 793 -0.50 -9.92 6.41
CA HIS A 793 -0.87 -10.15 7.81
C HIS A 793 -2.00 -11.17 7.93
N GLY A 794 -3.01 -11.07 7.07
CA GLY A 794 -4.05 -12.10 6.97
C GLY A 794 -3.47 -13.44 6.52
N GLY A 795 -2.66 -13.46 5.46
CA GLY A 795 -1.94 -14.68 5.01
C GLY A 795 -1.04 -15.31 6.08
N LEU A 796 -0.32 -14.50 6.86
CA LEU A 796 0.48 -14.96 8.00
C LEU A 796 -0.39 -15.58 9.10
N THR A 797 -1.55 -14.98 9.36
CA THR A 797 -2.52 -15.47 10.35
C THR A 797 -3.15 -16.78 9.90
N ALA A 798 -3.59 -16.88 8.65
CA ALA A 798 -4.06 -18.11 8.03
C ALA A 798 -3.01 -19.23 8.15
N ALA A 799 -1.76 -18.94 7.74
CA ALA A 799 -0.67 -19.90 7.82
C ALA A 799 -0.36 -20.35 9.25
N ALA A 800 -0.30 -19.43 10.21
CA ALA A 800 -0.06 -19.75 11.62
C ALA A 800 -1.17 -20.64 12.19
N ARG A 801 -2.45 -20.29 11.97
CA ARG A 801 -3.61 -21.08 12.44
C ARG A 801 -3.66 -22.47 11.79
N SER A 802 -3.49 -22.54 10.48
CA SER A 802 -3.47 -23.79 9.72
C SER A 802 -2.36 -24.74 10.15
N VAL A 803 -1.13 -24.23 10.29
CA VAL A 803 0.04 -25.05 10.64
C VAL A 803 0.01 -25.50 12.10
N SER A 804 -0.42 -24.64 13.01
CA SER A 804 -0.43 -24.93 14.44
C SER A 804 -1.67 -25.72 14.88
N GLY A 805 -2.77 -25.66 14.14
CA GLY A 805 -4.04 -26.31 14.49
C GLY A 805 -4.72 -25.73 15.73
N ARG A 806 -4.26 -24.56 16.22
CA ARG A 806 -4.78 -23.86 17.40
C ARG A 806 -5.23 -22.45 17.06
N LYS A 807 -5.95 -21.82 17.99
CA LYS A 807 -6.29 -20.39 17.88
C LYS A 807 -5.00 -19.57 17.98
N VAL A 808 -4.84 -18.64 17.06
CA VAL A 808 -3.77 -17.63 17.04
C VAL A 808 -4.46 -16.27 17.02
N GLU A 809 -4.18 -15.43 18.00
CA GLU A 809 -4.80 -14.11 18.08
C GLU A 809 -4.25 -13.18 16.99
N ALA A 810 -5.08 -12.28 16.46
CA ALA A 810 -4.64 -11.27 15.51
C ALA A 810 -4.76 -9.89 16.16
N TYR A 811 -3.62 -9.28 16.49
CA TYR A 811 -3.57 -7.97 17.12
C TYR A 811 -3.10 -6.90 16.15
N TYR A 812 -3.50 -5.66 16.44
CA TYR A 812 -3.17 -4.49 15.65
C TYR A 812 -2.79 -3.31 16.54
N GLY A 813 -1.60 -2.77 16.32
CA GLY A 813 -1.10 -1.58 17.02
C GLY A 813 -1.59 -0.28 16.38
N ASP A 814 -1.86 0.72 17.19
CA ASP A 814 -2.21 2.07 16.78
C ASP A 814 -1.20 3.05 17.35
N THR A 815 -0.50 3.77 16.45
CA THR A 815 0.51 4.79 16.78
C THR A 815 0.25 6.10 16.04
N ARG A 816 -1.00 6.31 15.60
CA ARG A 816 -1.44 7.58 15.00
C ARG A 816 -1.14 8.76 15.92
N ASN A 817 -1.40 8.55 17.21
CA ASN A 817 -0.96 9.44 18.28
C ASN A 817 0.15 8.74 19.08
N VAL A 818 1.38 9.24 18.96
CA VAL A 818 2.56 8.66 19.63
C VAL A 818 2.47 8.71 21.16
N ASN A 819 1.69 9.64 21.71
CA ASN A 819 1.50 9.78 23.16
C ASN A 819 0.45 8.78 23.69
N GLN A 820 -0.38 8.21 22.82
CA GLN A 820 -1.37 7.18 23.11
C GLN A 820 -1.24 6.00 22.14
N ALA A 821 -0.09 5.35 22.18
CA ALA A 821 0.02 4.04 21.56
C ALA A 821 -0.99 3.07 22.19
N GLU A 822 -1.71 2.32 21.37
CA GLU A 822 -2.70 1.32 21.76
C GLU A 822 -2.48 0.00 21.01
N VAL A 823 -2.98 -1.10 21.57
CA VAL A 823 -3.08 -2.39 20.89
C VAL A 823 -4.51 -2.89 21.00
N ARG A 824 -5.13 -3.20 19.86
CA ARG A 824 -6.50 -3.72 19.73
C ARG A 824 -6.49 -5.05 18.98
N THR A 825 -7.61 -5.75 18.94
CA THR A 825 -7.74 -6.89 18.03
C THR A 825 -7.88 -6.41 16.59
N LEU A 826 -7.57 -7.29 15.63
CA LEU A 826 -7.76 -7.01 14.21
C LEU A 826 -9.24 -6.71 13.90
N ALA A 827 -10.17 -7.48 14.48
CA ALA A 827 -11.61 -7.26 14.33
C ALA A 827 -12.04 -5.86 14.80
N GLU A 828 -11.56 -5.40 15.98
CA GLU A 828 -11.84 -4.04 16.48
C GLU A 828 -11.36 -2.97 15.49
N GLU A 829 -10.18 -3.14 14.89
CA GLU A 829 -9.68 -2.20 13.90
C GLU A 829 -10.48 -2.23 12.59
N ILE A 830 -10.88 -3.42 12.10
CA ILE A 830 -11.74 -3.55 10.91
C ILE A 830 -13.05 -2.79 11.14
N ARG A 831 -13.72 -2.98 12.27
CA ARG A 831 -14.96 -2.27 12.60
C ARG A 831 -14.75 -0.77 12.66
N ARG A 832 -13.66 -0.29 13.28
CA ARG A 832 -13.33 1.14 13.31
C ARG A 832 -13.19 1.69 11.89
N VAL A 833 -12.41 1.02 11.04
CA VAL A 833 -12.13 1.48 9.67
C VAL A 833 -13.40 1.47 8.82
N VAL A 834 -14.25 0.44 8.94
CA VAL A 834 -15.52 0.34 8.22
C VAL A 834 -16.47 1.48 8.64
N ARG A 835 -16.64 1.73 9.94
CA ARG A 835 -17.52 2.80 10.45
C ARG A 835 -16.98 4.19 10.15
N THR A 836 -15.67 4.38 10.17
CA THR A 836 -15.08 5.70 9.91
C THR A 836 -14.95 6.01 8.44
N LYS A 837 -14.87 5.01 7.55
CA LYS A 837 -14.65 5.21 6.11
C LYS A 837 -15.69 4.50 5.26
N LEU A 838 -15.56 3.19 5.06
CA LEU A 838 -16.33 2.46 4.03
C LEU A 838 -17.84 2.68 4.10
N LEU A 839 -18.42 2.74 5.30
CA LEU A 839 -19.86 2.97 5.53
C LEU A 839 -20.16 4.37 6.09
N ASN A 840 -19.19 5.28 6.06
CA ASN A 840 -19.36 6.65 6.52
C ASN A 840 -19.87 7.53 5.37
N PRO A 841 -21.05 8.16 5.51
CA PRO A 841 -21.59 9.05 4.48
C PRO A 841 -20.62 10.17 4.08
N GLN A 842 -19.89 10.76 5.03
CA GLN A 842 -18.93 11.85 4.74
C GLN A 842 -17.79 11.38 3.83
N TRP A 843 -17.31 10.15 4.02
CA TRP A 843 -16.25 9.57 3.19
C TRP A 843 -16.78 9.17 1.82
N ILE A 844 -17.98 8.56 1.76
CA ILE A 844 -18.65 8.18 0.52
C ILE A 844 -18.88 9.41 -0.36
N GLU A 845 -19.46 10.48 0.19
CA GLU A 845 -19.69 11.74 -0.55
C GLU A 845 -18.38 12.38 -1.02
N GLY A 846 -17.33 12.31 -0.19
CA GLY A 846 -16.00 12.76 -0.57
C GLY A 846 -15.46 12.04 -1.81
N LEU A 847 -15.70 10.73 -1.93
CA LEU A 847 -15.31 9.95 -3.11
C LEU A 847 -16.26 10.12 -4.29
N LYS A 848 -17.57 10.28 -4.09
CA LYS A 848 -18.52 10.55 -5.18
C LYS A 848 -18.15 11.79 -6.00
N ALA A 849 -17.52 12.78 -5.37
CA ALA A 849 -16.98 13.97 -6.05
C ALA A 849 -15.90 13.66 -7.13
N HIS A 850 -15.39 12.43 -7.18
CA HIS A 850 -14.37 11.95 -8.12
C HIS A 850 -14.89 10.93 -9.15
N GLY A 851 -16.21 10.82 -9.34
CA GLY A 851 -16.82 10.06 -10.43
C GLY A 851 -16.31 8.62 -10.55
N TYR A 852 -15.77 8.25 -11.71
CA TYR A 852 -15.27 6.91 -12.00
C TYR A 852 -14.22 6.45 -10.97
N THR A 853 -13.24 7.30 -10.67
CA THR A 853 -12.14 6.97 -9.74
C THR A 853 -12.68 6.77 -8.32
N GLY A 854 -13.64 7.59 -7.91
CA GLY A 854 -14.32 7.47 -6.62
C GLY A 854 -15.04 6.13 -6.47
N ALA A 855 -15.84 5.75 -7.48
CA ALA A 855 -16.54 4.47 -7.52
C ALA A 855 -15.56 3.28 -7.48
N SER A 856 -14.45 3.35 -8.22
CA SER A 856 -13.40 2.33 -8.17
C SER A 856 -12.82 2.16 -6.75
N GLU A 857 -12.51 3.26 -6.05
CA GLU A 857 -11.92 3.18 -4.71
C GLU A 857 -12.89 2.58 -3.69
N ILE A 858 -14.19 2.93 -3.76
CA ILE A 858 -15.23 2.32 -2.91
C ILE A 858 -15.28 0.81 -3.13
N ALA A 859 -15.40 0.36 -4.38
CA ALA A 859 -15.49 -1.07 -4.70
C ALA A 859 -14.23 -1.84 -4.27
N ARG A 860 -13.03 -1.25 -4.44
CA ARG A 860 -11.77 -1.85 -3.96
C ARG A 860 -11.75 -2.03 -2.45
N ARG A 861 -12.26 -1.05 -1.69
CA ARG A 861 -12.32 -1.10 -0.23
C ARG A 861 -13.28 -2.20 0.24
N ALA A 862 -14.45 -2.31 -0.40
CA ALA A 862 -15.39 -3.41 -0.16
C ALA A 862 -14.78 -4.78 -0.49
N GLY A 863 -14.11 -4.93 -1.64
CA GLY A 863 -13.44 -6.18 -2.02
C GLY A 863 -12.28 -6.57 -1.08
N ARG A 864 -11.68 -5.62 -0.35
CA ARG A 864 -10.66 -5.91 0.67
C ARG A 864 -11.26 -6.37 1.99
N VAL A 865 -12.51 -6.03 2.31
CA VAL A 865 -13.26 -6.63 3.43
C VAL A 865 -13.37 -8.14 3.20
N TYR A 866 -13.79 -8.55 2.00
CA TYR A 866 -13.80 -9.97 1.60
C TYR A 866 -12.42 -10.63 1.76
N GLY A 867 -11.33 -9.96 1.35
CA GLY A 867 -9.97 -10.50 1.49
C GLY A 867 -9.52 -10.69 2.94
N TRP A 868 -9.91 -9.78 3.85
CA TRP A 868 -9.68 -9.96 5.29
C TRP A 868 -10.44 -11.16 5.83
N ASP A 869 -11.73 -11.27 5.50
CA ASP A 869 -12.52 -12.37 6.04
C ASP A 869 -12.06 -13.73 5.52
N ALA A 870 -11.74 -13.82 4.23
CA ALA A 870 -11.17 -15.02 3.61
C ALA A 870 -9.86 -15.49 4.27
N THR A 871 -9.08 -14.57 4.85
CA THR A 871 -7.77 -14.90 5.44
C THR A 871 -7.79 -15.01 6.96
N THR A 872 -8.69 -14.33 7.65
CA THR A 872 -8.71 -14.28 9.12
C THR A 872 -10.04 -14.66 9.75
N GLY A 873 -11.18 -14.57 9.05
CA GLY A 873 -12.50 -14.78 9.67
C GLY A 873 -12.80 -13.78 10.79
N GLU A 874 -12.29 -12.55 10.67
CA GLU A 874 -12.40 -11.50 11.70
C GLU A 874 -13.35 -10.37 11.28
N VAL A 875 -14.11 -10.56 10.20
CA VAL A 875 -15.11 -9.59 9.72
C VAL A 875 -16.47 -10.04 10.21
N ASP A 876 -17.24 -9.15 10.85
CA ASP A 876 -18.61 -9.51 11.25
C ASP A 876 -19.58 -9.45 10.06
N ASP A 877 -20.60 -10.31 10.05
CA ASP A 877 -21.63 -10.37 9.01
C ASP A 877 -22.33 -9.02 8.74
N TRP A 878 -22.58 -8.22 9.79
CA TRP A 878 -23.26 -6.92 9.65
C TRP A 878 -22.48 -5.96 8.75
N ILE A 879 -21.15 -6.13 8.61
CA ILE A 879 -20.33 -5.31 7.72
C ILE A 879 -20.71 -5.60 6.27
N PHE A 880 -20.86 -6.86 5.89
CA PHE A 880 -21.30 -7.25 4.55
C PHE A 880 -22.75 -6.83 4.30
N ASP A 881 -23.65 -7.02 5.26
CA ASP A 881 -25.02 -6.50 5.17
C ASP A 881 -25.03 -4.98 4.98
N GLY A 882 -24.15 -4.26 5.71
CA GLY A 882 -23.97 -2.82 5.61
C GLY A 882 -23.49 -2.37 4.24
N ILE A 883 -22.54 -3.10 3.62
CA ILE A 883 -22.07 -2.85 2.25
C ILE A 883 -23.23 -3.08 1.26
N ALA A 884 -23.94 -4.21 1.36
CA ALA A 884 -25.07 -4.52 0.49
C ALA A 884 -26.16 -3.44 0.57
N ARG A 885 -26.56 -3.07 1.79
CA ARG A 885 -27.60 -2.05 2.04
C ARG A 885 -27.17 -0.68 1.51
N THR A 886 -25.93 -0.28 1.79
CA THR A 886 -25.43 1.04 1.42
C THR A 886 -25.24 1.20 -0.08
N PHE A 887 -24.73 0.19 -0.79
CA PHE A 887 -24.34 0.39 -2.20
C PHE A 887 -25.28 -0.27 -3.22
N PHE A 888 -26.08 -1.26 -2.83
CA PHE A 888 -26.99 -1.95 -3.75
C PHE A 888 -28.46 -1.64 -3.51
N LEU A 889 -28.89 -1.55 -2.24
CA LEU A 889 -30.29 -1.28 -1.89
C LEU A 889 -30.60 0.22 -1.88
N ASP A 890 -29.62 1.07 -1.58
CA ASP A 890 -29.75 2.51 -1.71
C ASP A 890 -29.76 2.94 -3.20
N ASP A 891 -30.83 3.62 -3.61
CA ASP A 891 -31.05 4.02 -5.00
C ASP A 891 -30.04 5.05 -5.48
N GLU A 892 -29.60 5.97 -4.60
CA GLU A 892 -28.68 7.05 -4.95
C GLU A 892 -27.29 6.51 -5.24
N ASN A 893 -26.77 5.65 -4.35
CA ASN A 893 -25.49 4.99 -4.56
C ASN A 893 -25.53 4.07 -5.78
N ARG A 894 -26.62 3.32 -5.98
CA ARG A 894 -26.76 2.46 -7.16
C ARG A 894 -26.73 3.25 -8.47
N GLU A 895 -27.42 4.39 -8.53
CA GLU A 895 -27.40 5.23 -9.72
C GLU A 895 -26.04 5.89 -9.94
N PHE A 896 -25.37 6.34 -8.88
CA PHE A 896 -23.99 6.85 -8.97
C PHE A 896 -23.04 5.81 -9.61
N PHE A 897 -23.10 4.56 -9.18
CA PHE A 897 -22.30 3.50 -9.78
C PHE A 897 -22.70 3.22 -11.23
N ARG A 898 -23.99 3.19 -11.55
CA ARG A 898 -24.45 2.99 -12.94
C ARG A 898 -23.97 4.11 -13.87
N GLU A 899 -23.99 5.36 -13.41
CA GLU A 899 -23.55 6.52 -14.20
C GLU A 899 -22.03 6.55 -14.39
N HIS A 900 -21.27 6.32 -13.32
CA HIS A 900 -19.83 6.56 -13.33
C HIS A 900 -18.98 5.30 -13.53
N ASN A 901 -19.35 4.15 -12.97
CA ASN A 901 -18.55 2.92 -13.04
C ASN A 901 -19.34 1.64 -12.69
N ILE A 902 -20.14 1.15 -13.64
CA ILE A 902 -20.93 -0.07 -13.46
C ILE A 902 -20.06 -1.33 -13.26
N TRP A 903 -18.85 -1.35 -13.84
CA TRP A 903 -17.88 -2.44 -13.68
C TRP A 903 -17.38 -2.59 -12.24
N ALA A 904 -17.21 -1.47 -11.52
CA ALA A 904 -16.87 -1.50 -10.10
C ALA A 904 -18.02 -2.05 -9.25
N MET A 905 -19.26 -1.77 -9.62
CA MET A 905 -20.44 -2.32 -8.95
C MET A 905 -20.60 -3.82 -9.18
N GLU A 906 -20.37 -4.28 -10.42
CA GLU A 906 -20.32 -5.70 -10.75
C GLU A 906 -19.27 -6.42 -9.91
N GLU A 907 -18.03 -5.93 -9.90
CA GLU A 907 -16.95 -6.58 -9.15
C GLU A 907 -17.26 -6.64 -7.65
N MET A 908 -17.81 -5.55 -7.09
CA MET A 908 -18.23 -5.51 -5.70
C MET A 908 -19.34 -6.52 -5.40
N GLY A 909 -20.38 -6.58 -6.23
CA GLY A 909 -21.51 -7.49 -6.04
C GLY A 909 -21.10 -8.95 -6.17
N ARG A 910 -20.25 -9.24 -7.15
CA ARG A 910 -19.66 -10.57 -7.40
C ARG A 910 -18.85 -11.06 -6.20
N ARG A 911 -18.07 -10.19 -5.56
CA ARG A 911 -17.31 -10.54 -4.33
C ARG A 911 -18.22 -10.77 -3.12
N LEU A 912 -19.30 -10.01 -2.97
CA LEU A 912 -20.28 -10.23 -1.89
C LEU A 912 -21.04 -11.54 -2.07
N LEU A 913 -21.49 -11.85 -3.28
CA LEU A 913 -22.16 -13.13 -3.58
C LEU A 913 -21.20 -14.32 -3.33
N GLU A 914 -19.94 -14.20 -3.72
CA GLU A 914 -18.93 -15.22 -3.43
C GLU A 914 -18.66 -15.36 -1.92
N ALA A 915 -18.66 -14.26 -1.16
CA ALA A 915 -18.54 -14.32 0.30
C ALA A 915 -19.67 -15.17 0.91
N HIS A 916 -20.90 -14.96 0.43
CA HIS A 916 -22.06 -15.73 0.86
C HIS A 916 -21.95 -17.21 0.47
N GLU A 917 -21.61 -17.51 -0.78
CA GLU A 917 -21.49 -18.89 -1.27
C GLU A 917 -20.39 -19.68 -0.55
N ARG A 918 -19.32 -19.01 -0.11
CA ARG A 918 -18.22 -19.60 0.66
C ARG A 918 -18.52 -19.71 2.16
N GLY A 919 -19.66 -19.21 2.63
CA GLY A 919 -20.01 -19.18 4.05
C GLY A 919 -19.17 -18.21 4.88
N LEU A 920 -18.50 -17.25 4.23
CA LEU A 920 -17.82 -16.12 4.89
C LEU A 920 -18.85 -15.10 5.40
N TRP A 921 -19.94 -14.92 4.65
CA TRP A 921 -21.03 -14.02 5.01
C TRP A 921 -22.35 -14.77 5.17
N VAL A 922 -22.84 -14.81 6.40
CA VAL A 922 -24.20 -15.26 6.72
C VAL A 922 -25.15 -14.08 6.57
N ALA A 923 -25.64 -13.90 5.35
CA ALA A 923 -26.42 -12.73 4.97
C ALA A 923 -27.82 -12.69 5.57
N ASP A 924 -28.23 -11.48 5.95
CA ASP A 924 -29.64 -11.17 6.17
C ASP A 924 -30.46 -11.36 4.88
N GLU A 925 -31.68 -11.88 4.99
CA GLU A 925 -32.50 -12.26 3.82
C GLU A 925 -32.82 -11.06 2.93
N GLU A 926 -33.10 -9.89 3.51
CA GLU A 926 -33.39 -8.67 2.76
C GLU A 926 -32.15 -8.17 2.02
N ALA A 927 -30.99 -8.14 2.72
CA ALA A 927 -29.73 -7.72 2.13
C ALA A 927 -29.33 -8.62 0.94
N LEU A 928 -29.45 -9.93 1.11
CA LEU A 928 -29.11 -10.90 0.07
C LEU A 928 -30.07 -10.85 -1.13
N SER A 929 -31.37 -10.73 -0.88
CA SER A 929 -32.37 -10.62 -1.95
C SER A 929 -32.17 -9.35 -2.77
N GLY A 930 -31.98 -8.21 -2.09
CA GLY A 930 -31.72 -6.94 -2.76
C GLY A 930 -30.41 -6.93 -3.54
N LEU A 931 -29.35 -7.54 -3.00
CA LEU A 931 -28.08 -7.71 -3.72
C LEU A 931 -28.25 -8.55 -5.00
N ARG A 932 -28.94 -9.69 -4.93
CA ARG A 932 -29.17 -10.55 -6.10
C ARG A 932 -29.98 -9.85 -7.19
N GLU A 933 -31.02 -9.13 -6.82
CA GLU A 933 -31.83 -8.37 -7.77
C GLU A 933 -31.01 -7.26 -8.46
N ALA A 934 -30.26 -6.48 -7.67
CA ALA A 934 -29.40 -5.44 -8.20
C ALA A 934 -28.29 -6.01 -9.11
N TYR A 935 -27.67 -7.14 -8.71
CA TYR A 935 -26.62 -7.79 -9.48
C TYR A 935 -27.14 -8.32 -10.84
N LEU A 936 -28.32 -8.93 -10.88
CA LEU A 936 -28.95 -9.36 -12.13
C LEU A 936 -29.23 -8.18 -13.08
N ALA A 937 -29.63 -7.03 -12.56
CA ALA A 937 -29.81 -5.83 -13.37
C ALA A 937 -28.49 -5.31 -13.94
N ILE A 938 -27.42 -5.33 -13.14
CA ILE A 938 -26.07 -4.94 -13.57
C ILE A 938 -25.57 -5.85 -14.69
N GLU A 939 -25.69 -7.17 -14.54
CA GLU A 939 -25.31 -8.11 -15.61
C GLU A 939 -26.09 -7.84 -16.89
N GLY A 940 -27.40 -7.58 -16.79
CA GLY A 940 -28.22 -7.21 -17.94
C GLY A 940 -27.76 -5.92 -18.65
N ASP A 941 -27.38 -4.89 -17.90
CA ASP A 941 -26.83 -3.64 -18.43
C ASP A 941 -25.49 -3.89 -19.15
N LEU A 942 -24.60 -4.68 -18.56
CA LEU A 942 -23.29 -5.02 -19.14
C LEU A 942 -23.41 -5.89 -20.40
N GLU A 943 -24.28 -6.89 -20.39
CA GLU A 943 -24.56 -7.75 -21.56
C GLU A 943 -25.13 -6.95 -22.72
N ALA A 944 -26.03 -6.00 -22.44
CA ALA A 944 -26.58 -5.09 -23.45
C ALA A 944 -25.48 -4.20 -24.08
N GLU A 945 -24.51 -3.74 -23.29
CA GLU A 945 -23.39 -2.92 -23.76
C GLU A 945 -22.41 -3.72 -24.64
N LEU A 946 -22.22 -5.01 -24.35
CA LEU A 946 -21.28 -5.89 -25.05
C LEU A 946 -21.72 -6.22 -26.48
N GLY A 947 -23.02 -6.39 -26.71
CA GLY A 947 -23.57 -6.79 -28.00
C GLY A 947 -23.10 -8.18 -28.45
N GLU A 948 -22.89 -8.41 -29.75
CA GLU A 948 -22.31 -9.67 -30.23
C GLU A 948 -20.83 -9.79 -29.83
N VAL A 949 -20.52 -10.72 -28.93
CA VAL A 949 -19.15 -11.00 -28.47
C VAL A 949 -18.49 -12.06 -29.33
N THR A 950 -17.31 -11.75 -29.86
CA THR A 950 -16.42 -12.71 -30.51
C THR A 950 -15.23 -13.01 -29.60
N GLY A 951 -14.95 -14.29 -29.35
CA GLY A 951 -13.88 -14.74 -28.46
C GLY A 951 -14.40 -15.41 -27.19
N ARG A 952 -13.49 -15.88 -26.32
CA ARG A 952 -13.85 -16.45 -25.01
C ARG A 952 -14.04 -15.31 -24.01
N LEU A 953 -15.18 -15.28 -23.33
CA LEU A 953 -15.54 -14.30 -22.30
C LEU A 953 -15.82 -15.05 -21.00
N GLN A 954 -15.46 -14.48 -19.84
CA GLN A 954 -15.85 -15.04 -18.53
C GLN A 954 -17.17 -14.45 -18.04
N GLY A 955 -17.37 -13.14 -18.18
CA GLY A 955 -18.50 -12.43 -17.56
C GLY A 955 -18.43 -12.48 -16.03
N GLY A 956 -19.60 -12.50 -15.38
CA GLY A 956 -19.75 -12.56 -13.92
C GLY A 956 -19.49 -13.94 -13.29
N GLY A 957 -19.34 -14.99 -14.10
CA GLY A 957 -19.12 -16.36 -13.62
C GLY A 957 -17.81 -16.52 -12.83
N ILE A 958 -17.80 -17.42 -11.84
CA ILE A 958 -16.62 -17.76 -11.03
C ILE A 958 -16.28 -19.23 -11.25
N ASP A 959 -15.19 -19.48 -11.97
CA ASP A 959 -14.59 -20.80 -12.10
C ASP A 959 -13.42 -20.91 -11.12
N VAL A 960 -13.50 -21.86 -10.18
CA VAL A 960 -12.44 -22.09 -9.18
C VAL A 960 -11.55 -23.22 -9.67
N ILE A 961 -10.26 -22.93 -9.91
CA ILE A 961 -9.23 -23.93 -10.20
C ILE A 961 -8.07 -23.72 -9.22
N THR A 962 -7.80 -24.73 -8.39
CA THR A 962 -6.82 -24.68 -7.30
C THR A 962 -5.45 -25.26 -7.67
N SER A 963 -4.47 -25.11 -6.78
CA SER A 963 -3.14 -25.73 -6.92
C SER A 963 -3.20 -27.25 -7.01
N GLY A 964 -4.18 -27.84 -6.35
CA GLY A 964 -4.46 -29.27 -6.40
C GLY A 964 -4.94 -29.73 -7.77
N GLU A 965 -5.41 -28.87 -8.67
CA GLU A 965 -6.00 -29.27 -9.96
C GLU A 965 -5.07 -29.00 -11.15
N ILE A 966 -4.16 -28.04 -11.01
CA ILE A 966 -3.19 -27.66 -12.04
C ILE A 966 -1.90 -28.46 -11.84
N ALA A 967 -1.65 -29.45 -12.70
CA ALA A 967 -0.52 -30.38 -12.57
C ALA A 967 0.84 -29.69 -12.34
N GLY A 968 1.16 -28.66 -13.13
CA GLY A 968 2.42 -27.92 -12.98
C GLY A 968 2.51 -27.10 -11.68
N TRP A 969 1.39 -26.56 -11.20
CA TRP A 969 1.35 -25.82 -9.93
C TRP A 969 1.48 -26.78 -8.74
N ARG A 970 0.78 -27.92 -8.79
CA ARG A 970 0.89 -29.00 -7.81
C ARG A 970 2.32 -29.50 -7.67
N GLU A 971 2.96 -29.81 -8.78
CA GLU A 971 4.36 -30.28 -8.79
C GLU A 971 5.29 -29.24 -8.15
N THR A 972 5.08 -27.96 -8.46
CA THR A 972 5.87 -26.86 -7.89
C THR A 972 5.68 -26.74 -6.37
N MET A 973 4.44 -26.90 -5.88
CA MET A 973 4.12 -26.89 -4.45
C MET A 973 4.73 -28.11 -3.74
N GLU A 974 4.60 -29.30 -4.31
CA GLU A 974 5.14 -30.55 -3.77
C GLU A 974 6.68 -30.53 -3.72
N GLN A 975 7.34 -30.05 -4.78
CA GLN A 975 8.80 -29.85 -4.82
C GLN A 975 9.27 -28.87 -3.74
N ALA A 976 8.45 -27.86 -3.41
CA ALA A 976 8.71 -26.89 -2.35
C ALA A 976 8.42 -27.43 -0.94
N GLY A 977 8.06 -28.71 -0.80
CA GLY A 977 7.71 -29.33 0.49
C GLY A 977 6.38 -28.87 1.06
N VAL A 978 5.51 -28.26 0.24
CA VAL A 978 4.15 -27.87 0.59
C VAL A 978 3.22 -28.97 0.06
N HIS A 979 2.75 -29.85 0.94
CA HIS A 979 1.93 -31.00 0.54
C HIS A 979 0.51 -30.57 0.19
N THR A 980 0.24 -30.39 -1.10
CA THR A 980 -1.13 -30.22 -1.61
C THR A 980 -1.92 -31.53 -1.45
N ARG A 981 -3.13 -31.48 -0.87
CA ARG A 981 -3.98 -32.68 -0.78
C ARG A 981 -4.37 -33.16 -2.18
N ASN A 982 -4.20 -34.45 -2.45
CA ASN A 982 -4.79 -35.12 -3.62
C ASN A 982 -6.32 -35.10 -3.49
N ARG A 983 -7.00 -34.17 -4.15
CA ARG A 983 -8.46 -34.24 -4.34
C ARG A 983 -8.73 -35.04 -5.61
N LYS A 984 -9.54 -36.10 -5.51
CA LYS A 984 -10.07 -36.79 -6.68
C LYS A 984 -10.97 -35.80 -7.45
N PRO A 985 -10.96 -35.79 -8.79
CA PRO A 985 -11.91 -34.98 -9.54
C PRO A 985 -13.34 -35.40 -9.14
N ALA A 986 -14.18 -34.42 -8.82
CA ALA A 986 -15.62 -34.64 -8.70
C ALA A 986 -16.13 -35.11 -10.07
N GLY A 987 -16.77 -36.28 -10.09
CA GLY A 987 -17.27 -36.93 -11.31
C GLY A 987 -18.64 -36.45 -11.73
#